data_AF-A0A2T4CIJ1-F1
#
_entry.id   AF-A0A2T4CIJ1-F1
#
_cell.length_a   1.000
_cell.length_b   1.000
_cell.length_c   1.000
_cell.angle_alpha   90.00
_cell.angle_beta   90.00
_cell.angle_gamma   90.00
#
_symmetry.space_group_name_H-M   'P 1'
#
loop_
_entity.id
_entity.type
_entity.pdbx_description
1 polymer ?
#
loop_
_entity_poly.entity_id
_entity_poly.type
_entity_poly.pdbx_seq_one_letter_code
_entity_poly.pdbx_strand_id
1 'polypeptide(L)'
;MAGRRRRETRARYIVFRHAVRVQRLLANLEDDRRLKPGHQQLHSFVVPGLQGGKHTVDVTQDITAKSASKQLTATQEFYVDTPEFAIPEGEIHSVYPPPGHEERSEALPHVVFNTPEFPWEWRASYIEDVPDYKKNRNRVPWLAVLVFTKDELQLSPDDLQGDKSIFRNTEKLGVGAKQTSTLAVNMLVSDVSKLADTASPVKPSPAEPNSTTDIIFVKNELFSTLFAKYDDKGHEDTTATQADVRPYRFLAHKRDINTEGMAIAALTATEEDQSSYGVVFSHRTGPVTITQPTQIIAHLVSIRGVEIMPWPVAKENRYVAMSSLHSWSYTCLPPDTPRIKDLFEALGRSSAMLRSNVVLDQLNPPTDAPKAVQDRVLQRLHDGYALARYRIQTGEQTGCFIRGPFIPVKIPSEITRPWHSLSTSGSDLQILDQQLGLMDITYSAAWQIGRTLAISDADLVSRIGQVRKQIYDRGMHYYQLAALKAHGTRSKSELIAQLPSLVAALHNLHKTAQLSTSDVQARSRRWLRHSVDPVDLSYSGRETQAVRVTANDEDTLPQFLLKAAKEIASAIDPEKPDQPSDVPYNEFNTPYSPDWMALLKFVLDKQVLENIPFHYLIPDISALPLESMRFFRIDWRWMDALLDGALSLSNYIDQDHDKVRDAIFGALKWYHETGVAEHGGEVPPVPVYGCLIRSNLIVKFPDMKVEVLPAQLPDKPPVLMRHKIVTPDTMLCLFSKEPSEPDFTGLALTQPPHQQTFVGGSDLKKNKIEMRYKKAYTADEGSDDVTVPIAIKEWSPSDPKSKESVYLWDVTPASSPTIEARRLLMESLASDYLKTVQEKMDKKYFDDDTATSALMAAQMGSVAWRLKLKLSQTNAQEELEIDPDVSPSDAPLPEWAHRRRRHPLPSHAIQKLPQFYATRPVFYYQVSSTETPSSNTIVATDIEQDLIFRINLEPYTAGDYKLQELKIKVPFGTPQQFPRVLMATYKGSGAEMTSNIRFNVIIDLETTDEKLTGMILRMVPRSRRGFVPVTSCSEISFILSGVVVSQVTQKTWVDLEIKEHYANQGEWNPKNKPDSIVLVPPLAAERAMNLKRIFSAESS
;
A
#
# COMPACT_ATOMS: atom_id res chain seq x y z
N MET A 1 1.02 -11.34 -17.93
CA MET A 1 0.68 -10.36 -16.88
C MET A 1 1.96 -9.61 -16.56
N ALA A 2 2.07 -8.34 -16.96
CA ALA A 2 3.30 -7.57 -16.79
C ALA A 2 3.47 -7.18 -15.31
N GLY A 3 4.69 -7.34 -14.79
CA GLY A 3 5.06 -7.09 -13.40
C GLY A 3 4.39 -5.85 -12.85
N ARG A 4 3.58 -6.05 -11.80
CA ARG A 4 3.08 -4.97 -10.94
C ARG A 4 4.31 -4.30 -10.34
N ARG A 5 4.82 -3.24 -10.99
CA ARG A 5 5.77 -2.31 -10.37
C ARG A 5 5.17 -1.91 -9.02
N ARG A 6 5.91 -2.19 -7.94
CA ARG A 6 5.61 -1.79 -6.56
C ARG A 6 5.30 -0.29 -6.59
N ARG A 7 4.02 0.10 -6.56
CA ARG A 7 3.62 1.51 -6.44
C ARG A 7 4.17 1.98 -5.09
N GLU A 8 4.90 3.10 -5.10
CA GLU A 8 5.35 3.76 -3.88
C GLU A 8 4.18 3.89 -2.91
N THR A 9 4.41 3.45 -1.67
CA THR A 9 3.37 3.27 -0.68
C THR A 9 2.86 4.63 -0.23
N ARG A 10 1.54 4.87 -0.34
CA ARG A 10 0.93 6.08 0.22
C ARG A 10 1.12 6.07 1.74
N ALA A 11 1.58 7.17 2.35
CA ALA A 11 1.85 7.25 3.78
C ALA A 11 0.68 6.79 4.68
N ARG A 12 -0.56 7.02 4.22
CA ARG A 12 -1.82 6.75 4.93
C ARG A 12 -2.57 5.50 4.44
N TYR A 13 -1.87 4.57 3.78
CA TYR A 13 -2.48 3.36 3.21
C TYR A 13 -3.30 2.53 4.22
N ILE A 14 -2.87 2.48 5.49
CA ILE A 14 -3.58 1.73 6.54
C ILE A 14 -4.94 2.36 6.85
N VAL A 15 -5.01 3.69 6.86
CA VAL A 15 -6.25 4.45 7.05
C VAL A 15 -7.23 4.15 5.91
N PHE A 16 -6.77 4.18 4.66
CA PHE A 16 -7.59 3.81 3.51
C PHE A 16 -8.05 2.34 3.56
N ARG A 17 -7.21 1.42 4.04
CA ARG A 17 -7.63 0.02 4.25
C ARG A 17 -8.68 -0.11 5.34
N HIS A 18 -8.58 0.66 6.41
CA HIS A 18 -9.62 0.72 7.44
C HIS A 18 -10.94 1.21 6.84
N ALA A 19 -10.90 2.29 6.05
CA ALA A 19 -12.05 2.84 5.32
C ALA A 19 -12.75 1.78 4.45
N VAL A 20 -11.99 1.10 3.58
CA VAL A 20 -12.52 0.07 2.68
C VAL A 20 -13.13 -1.10 3.45
N ARG A 21 -12.54 -1.48 4.60
CA ARG A 21 -13.10 -2.52 5.47
C ARG A 21 -14.44 -2.09 6.07
N VAL A 22 -14.54 -0.87 6.57
CA VAL A 22 -15.79 -0.31 7.10
C VAL A 22 -16.86 -0.25 6.01
N GLN A 23 -16.53 0.19 4.80
CA GLN A 23 -17.46 0.20 3.66
C GLN A 23 -17.98 -1.21 3.32
N ARG A 24 -17.12 -2.22 3.29
CA ARG A 24 -17.53 -3.62 3.02
C ARG A 24 -18.45 -4.16 4.10
N LEU A 25 -18.14 -3.86 5.37
CA LEU A 25 -18.99 -4.23 6.51
C LEU A 25 -20.37 -3.57 6.39
N LEU A 26 -20.43 -2.28 6.05
CA LEU A 26 -21.69 -1.57 5.83
C LEU A 26 -22.48 -2.12 4.62
N ALA A 27 -21.79 -2.61 3.60
CA ALA A 27 -22.39 -3.19 2.40
C ALA A 27 -22.84 -4.66 2.53
N ASN A 28 -22.57 -5.33 3.67
CA ASN A 28 -22.87 -6.76 3.90
C ASN A 28 -22.32 -7.72 2.82
N LEU A 29 -21.16 -7.41 2.24
CA LEU A 29 -20.51 -8.22 1.19
C LEU A 29 -19.56 -9.29 1.77
N GLU A 30 -19.94 -10.01 2.84
CA GLU A 30 -19.11 -11.10 3.38
C GLU A 30 -19.24 -12.37 2.52
N ASP A 31 -18.13 -12.81 1.92
CA ASP A 31 -17.98 -14.14 1.31
C ASP A 31 -17.57 -15.15 2.41
N ASP A 32 -18.36 -16.22 2.59
CA ASP A 32 -18.11 -17.27 3.59
C ASP A 32 -16.76 -18.00 3.38
N ARG A 33 -16.13 -17.85 2.20
CA ARG A 33 -14.81 -18.42 1.90
C ARG A 33 -13.64 -17.61 2.47
N ARG A 34 -13.90 -16.46 3.09
CA ARG A 34 -12.85 -15.55 3.56
C ARG A 34 -12.29 -15.98 4.92
N LEU A 35 -10.96 -16.03 5.01
CA LEU A 35 -10.28 -16.34 6.27
C LEU A 35 -10.50 -15.22 7.29
N LYS A 36 -10.83 -15.59 8.54
CA LYS A 36 -10.89 -14.65 9.66
C LYS A 36 -9.49 -14.11 9.97
N PRO A 37 -9.36 -12.91 10.59
CA PRO A 37 -8.06 -12.39 10.99
C PRO A 37 -7.33 -13.37 11.91
N GLY A 38 -6.02 -13.53 11.72
CA GLY A 38 -5.22 -14.49 12.49
C GLY A 38 -5.41 -15.96 12.10
N HIS A 39 -6.38 -16.31 11.25
CA HIS A 39 -6.51 -17.67 10.73
C HIS A 39 -5.65 -17.84 9.47
N GLN A 40 -5.15 -19.06 9.29
CA GLN A 40 -4.49 -19.51 8.08
C GLN A 40 -5.11 -20.82 7.61
N GLN A 41 -5.07 -21.06 6.30
CA GLN A 41 -5.50 -22.32 5.71
C GLN A 41 -4.36 -22.92 4.90
N LEU A 42 -4.05 -24.18 5.17
CA LEU A 42 -2.98 -24.93 4.52
C LEU A 42 -3.61 -25.97 3.59
N HIS A 43 -3.18 -25.95 2.33
CA HIS A 43 -3.56 -26.95 1.34
C HIS A 43 -2.32 -27.76 0.96
N SER A 44 -2.48 -29.08 0.83
CA SER A 44 -1.34 -29.95 0.57
C SER A 44 -0.62 -29.65 -0.75
N PHE A 45 -1.37 -29.33 -1.80
CA PHE A 45 -0.81 -28.94 -3.10
C PHE A 45 -1.85 -28.17 -3.92
N VAL A 46 -1.38 -27.42 -4.93
CA VAL A 46 -2.22 -26.85 -6.00
C VAL A 46 -1.56 -27.17 -7.32
N VAL A 47 -2.29 -27.78 -8.24
CA VAL A 47 -1.79 -28.12 -9.57
C VAL A 47 -2.37 -27.14 -10.57
N PRO A 48 -1.55 -26.55 -11.46
CA PRO A 48 -2.10 -25.76 -12.56
C PRO A 48 -2.99 -26.63 -13.45
N GLY A 49 -3.90 -26.00 -14.19
CA GLY A 49 -4.81 -26.71 -15.08
C GLY A 49 -4.09 -27.58 -16.12
N LEU A 50 -2.90 -27.16 -16.57
CA LEU A 50 -1.97 -27.94 -17.39
C LEU A 50 -0.56 -27.77 -16.83
N GLN A 51 0.16 -28.88 -16.68
CA GLN A 51 1.55 -28.90 -16.24
C GLN A 51 2.51 -28.57 -17.39
N GLY A 52 3.73 -28.14 -17.07
CA GLY A 52 4.79 -27.93 -18.06
C GLY A 52 5.09 -29.19 -18.86
N GLY A 53 5.43 -29.01 -20.14
CA GLY A 53 5.91 -30.07 -21.02
C GLY A 53 5.00 -30.42 -22.18
N LYS A 54 5.25 -31.57 -22.79
CA LYS A 54 4.56 -32.05 -23.99
C LYS A 54 3.23 -32.71 -23.62
N HIS A 55 2.15 -32.27 -24.23
CA HIS A 55 0.80 -32.82 -24.09
C HIS A 55 0.27 -33.30 -25.44
N THR A 56 -0.59 -34.32 -25.41
CA THR A 56 -1.28 -34.86 -26.59
C THR A 56 -2.78 -34.73 -26.39
N VAL A 57 -3.47 -34.12 -27.37
CA VAL A 57 -4.93 -34.09 -27.46
C VAL A 57 -5.35 -35.20 -28.40
N ASP A 58 -6.02 -36.23 -27.86
CA ASP A 58 -6.62 -37.30 -28.65
C ASP A 58 -8.12 -37.05 -28.80
N VAL A 59 -8.59 -36.92 -30.05
CA VAL A 59 -10.00 -36.75 -30.39
C VAL A 59 -10.49 -38.04 -31.04
N THR A 60 -11.52 -38.65 -30.45
CA THR A 60 -12.21 -39.80 -31.01
C THR A 60 -13.62 -39.39 -31.45
N GLN A 61 -14.05 -39.80 -32.65
CA GLN A 61 -15.39 -39.58 -33.16
C GLN A 61 -15.98 -40.90 -33.65
N ASP A 62 -17.03 -41.34 -32.98
CA ASP A 62 -17.79 -42.53 -33.38
C ASP A 62 -18.88 -42.15 -34.38
N ILE A 63 -18.82 -42.72 -35.59
CA ILE A 63 -19.81 -42.52 -36.64
C ILE A 63 -20.61 -43.81 -36.82
N THR A 64 -21.92 -43.76 -36.58
CA THR A 64 -22.83 -44.87 -36.82
C THR A 64 -23.66 -44.63 -38.08
N ALA A 65 -23.43 -45.42 -39.13
CA ALA A 65 -24.27 -45.47 -40.32
C ALA A 65 -25.02 -46.81 -40.39
N LYS A 66 -26.16 -46.86 -41.09
CA LYS A 66 -27.17 -47.96 -41.11
C LYS A 66 -26.64 -49.40 -41.35
N SER A 67 -25.37 -49.59 -41.67
CA SER A 67 -24.75 -50.91 -41.85
C SER A 67 -23.26 -50.99 -41.43
N ALA A 68 -22.68 -49.95 -40.81
CA ALA A 68 -21.33 -50.02 -40.23
C ALA A 68 -21.07 -48.88 -39.22
N SER A 69 -20.44 -49.22 -38.10
CA SER A 69 -19.85 -48.27 -37.15
C SER A 69 -18.38 -48.03 -37.52
N LYS A 70 -17.93 -46.77 -37.56
CA LYS A 70 -16.53 -46.41 -37.79
C LYS A 70 -16.10 -45.35 -36.78
N GLN A 71 -15.02 -45.62 -36.07
CA GLN A 71 -14.37 -44.69 -35.15
C GLN A 71 -13.25 -43.95 -35.90
N LEU A 72 -13.29 -42.62 -35.90
CA LEU A 72 -12.20 -41.77 -36.38
C LEU A 72 -11.37 -41.32 -35.16
N THR A 73 -10.05 -41.33 -35.29
CA THR A 73 -9.13 -40.83 -34.27
C THR A 73 -8.21 -39.77 -34.87
N ALA A 74 -7.98 -38.69 -34.14
CA ALA A 74 -7.02 -37.64 -34.48
C ALA A 74 -6.21 -37.27 -33.23
N THR A 75 -4.90 -37.12 -33.38
CA THR A 75 -3.99 -36.76 -32.28
C THR A 75 -3.27 -35.45 -32.64
N GLN A 76 -3.28 -34.48 -31.74
CA GLN A 76 -2.52 -33.24 -31.86
C GLN A 76 -1.62 -33.05 -30.65
N GLU A 77 -0.33 -32.85 -30.88
CA GLU A 77 0.63 -32.55 -29.82
C GLU A 77 0.79 -31.04 -29.64
N PHE A 78 0.88 -30.58 -28.39
CA PHE A 78 1.23 -29.20 -28.06
C PHE A 78 2.14 -29.16 -26.82
N TYR A 79 2.83 -28.03 -26.62
CA TYR A 79 3.77 -27.86 -25.53
C TYR A 79 3.33 -26.71 -24.62
N VAL A 80 3.34 -26.95 -23.32
CA VAL A 80 3.11 -25.92 -22.29
C VAL A 80 4.46 -25.42 -21.85
N ASP A 81 4.74 -24.16 -22.19
CA ASP A 81 6.00 -23.49 -21.89
C ASP A 81 5.99 -22.97 -20.44
N THR A 82 6.91 -23.48 -19.63
CA THR A 82 7.10 -23.10 -18.22
C THR A 82 8.60 -23.07 -17.91
N PRO A 83 9.08 -22.13 -17.09
CA PRO A 83 10.51 -22.05 -16.76
C PRO A 83 11.00 -23.32 -16.06
N GLU A 84 12.12 -23.89 -16.52
CA GLU A 84 12.72 -25.10 -15.93
C GLU A 84 14.05 -24.82 -15.23
N PHE A 85 14.89 -23.94 -15.79
CA PHE A 85 16.28 -23.73 -15.37
C PHE A 85 16.56 -22.35 -14.75
N ALA A 86 15.56 -21.47 -14.76
CA ALA A 86 15.65 -20.13 -14.17
C ALA A 86 14.30 -19.74 -13.56
N ILE A 87 14.35 -19.01 -12.45
CA ILE A 87 13.15 -18.50 -11.78
C ILE A 87 12.77 -17.14 -12.40
N PRO A 88 11.50 -16.90 -12.75
CA PRO A 88 11.04 -15.60 -13.20
C PRO A 88 11.31 -14.48 -12.19
N GLU A 89 11.59 -13.28 -12.70
CA GLU A 89 11.82 -12.11 -11.85
C GLU A 89 10.56 -11.79 -11.02
N GLY A 90 10.72 -11.70 -9.70
CA GLY A 90 9.63 -11.42 -8.77
C GLY A 90 8.78 -12.64 -8.36
N GLU A 91 9.15 -13.86 -8.74
CA GLU A 91 8.44 -15.08 -8.33
C GLU A 91 8.69 -15.42 -6.86
N ILE A 92 9.92 -15.27 -6.37
CA ILE A 92 10.24 -15.45 -4.95
C ILE A 92 9.69 -14.25 -4.15
N HIS A 93 8.81 -14.56 -3.20
CA HIS A 93 8.31 -13.60 -2.22
C HIS A 93 9.36 -13.34 -1.13
N SER A 94 9.90 -14.41 -0.53
CA SER A 94 10.90 -14.35 0.52
C SER A 94 11.67 -15.68 0.64
N VAL A 95 12.89 -15.60 1.16
CA VAL A 95 13.69 -16.76 1.58
C VAL A 95 14.02 -16.65 3.06
N TYR A 96 14.14 -17.79 3.72
CA TYR A 96 14.52 -17.85 5.11
C TYR A 96 15.54 -18.98 5.35
N PRO A 97 16.56 -18.77 6.21
CA PRO A 97 16.96 -17.48 6.77
C PRO A 97 17.35 -16.48 5.66
N PRO A 98 17.12 -15.17 5.82
CA PRO A 98 17.50 -14.20 4.79
C PRO A 98 19.02 -14.18 4.56
N PRO A 99 19.49 -13.77 3.37
CA PRO A 99 20.92 -13.74 3.08
C PRO A 99 21.71 -12.92 4.11
N GLY A 100 22.82 -13.47 4.60
CA GLY A 100 23.71 -12.83 5.58
C GLY A 100 23.16 -12.76 7.02
N HIS A 101 21.98 -13.29 7.29
CA HIS A 101 21.43 -13.34 8.65
C HIS A 101 21.95 -14.54 9.43
N GLU A 102 21.74 -14.49 10.74
CA GLU A 102 22.15 -15.52 11.68
C GLU A 102 20.95 -16.31 12.20
N GLU A 103 21.06 -17.64 12.21
CA GLU A 103 20.00 -18.51 12.70
C GLU A 103 20.54 -19.79 13.36
N ARG A 104 19.75 -20.40 14.26
CA ARG A 104 20.14 -21.64 14.96
C ARG A 104 20.13 -22.87 14.04
N SER A 105 20.77 -23.94 14.50
CA SER A 105 20.84 -25.22 13.78
C SER A 105 19.48 -25.89 13.54
N GLU A 106 18.50 -25.67 14.43
CA GLU A 106 17.15 -26.25 14.32
C GLU A 106 16.31 -25.68 13.17
N ALA A 107 16.67 -24.52 12.60
CA ALA A 107 15.91 -23.91 11.52
C ALA A 107 15.97 -24.74 10.24
N LEU A 108 14.82 -24.83 9.56
CA LEU A 108 14.67 -25.44 8.24
C LEU A 108 14.58 -24.32 7.20
N PRO A 109 15.62 -24.13 6.37
CA PRO A 109 15.60 -23.15 5.30
C PRO A 109 14.44 -23.37 4.33
N HIS A 110 13.80 -22.30 3.88
CA HIS A 110 12.62 -22.39 3.02
C HIS A 110 12.47 -21.20 2.08
N VAL A 111 11.67 -21.40 1.04
CA VAL A 111 11.34 -20.41 0.02
C VAL A 111 9.82 -20.24 -0.05
N VAL A 112 9.37 -18.99 -0.13
CA VAL A 112 7.97 -18.62 -0.33
C VAL A 112 7.82 -18.01 -1.72
N PHE A 113 6.87 -18.51 -2.50
CA PHE A 113 6.57 -18.12 -3.88
C PHE A 113 5.30 -17.28 -3.95
N ASN A 114 5.29 -16.25 -4.81
CA ASN A 114 4.12 -15.43 -5.08
C ASN A 114 3.06 -16.19 -5.89
N THR A 115 3.48 -17.10 -6.78
CA THR A 115 2.57 -17.97 -7.52
C THR A 115 2.40 -19.29 -6.74
N PRO A 116 1.20 -19.59 -6.19
CA PRO A 116 1.03 -20.77 -5.34
C PRO A 116 1.19 -22.11 -6.06
N GLU A 117 1.04 -22.11 -7.38
CA GLU A 117 1.11 -23.30 -8.24
C GLU A 117 2.55 -23.65 -8.66
N PHE A 118 3.50 -22.72 -8.50
CA PHE A 118 4.87 -22.84 -9.01
C PHE A 118 5.59 -24.15 -8.61
N PRO A 119 5.52 -24.63 -7.34
CA PRO A 119 6.17 -25.87 -6.94
C PRO A 119 5.63 -27.14 -7.63
N TRP A 120 4.47 -27.07 -8.28
CA TRP A 120 3.81 -28.21 -8.95
C TRP A 120 3.58 -27.99 -10.45
N GLU A 121 4.20 -26.96 -11.05
CA GLU A 121 4.16 -26.72 -12.50
C GLU A 121 4.68 -27.92 -13.29
N TRP A 122 5.73 -28.58 -12.81
CA TRP A 122 6.29 -29.79 -13.41
C TRP A 122 5.95 -31.05 -12.63
N ARG A 123 5.96 -32.19 -13.33
CA ARG A 123 5.87 -33.52 -12.71
C ARG A 123 7.25 -33.99 -12.23
N ALA A 124 7.34 -34.31 -10.94
CA ALA A 124 8.58 -34.73 -10.29
C ALA A 124 8.71 -36.26 -10.13
N SER A 125 7.60 -36.95 -9.86
CA SER A 125 7.56 -38.42 -9.68
C SER A 125 6.72 -39.10 -10.77
N TYR A 126 7.23 -40.24 -11.24
CA TYR A 126 6.87 -41.00 -12.42
C TYR A 126 6.50 -42.46 -12.10
N ILE A 127 6.57 -42.89 -10.83
CA ILE A 127 6.13 -44.22 -10.40
C ILE A 127 4.64 -44.42 -10.75
N GLU A 128 4.33 -45.56 -11.39
CA GLU A 128 3.02 -45.89 -11.96
C GLU A 128 2.06 -46.63 -11.02
N ASP A 129 2.52 -47.05 -9.83
CA ASP A 129 1.62 -47.60 -8.81
C ASP A 129 0.56 -46.54 -8.46
N VAL A 130 -0.72 -46.91 -8.68
CA VAL A 130 -1.99 -46.16 -8.52
C VAL A 130 -1.80 -44.77 -7.90
N PRO A 131 -2.25 -43.66 -8.52
CA PRO A 131 -1.85 -42.31 -8.10
C PRO A 131 -2.12 -42.09 -6.61
N ASP A 132 -1.05 -42.29 -5.83
CA ASP A 132 -0.98 -42.07 -4.39
C ASP A 132 -1.47 -40.65 -4.07
N TYR A 133 -1.38 -39.77 -5.06
CA TYR A 133 -1.82 -38.39 -5.05
C TYR A 133 -3.34 -38.17 -5.02
N LYS A 134 -4.15 -39.01 -5.69
CA LYS A 134 -5.64 -38.92 -5.62
C LYS A 134 -6.18 -39.55 -4.34
N LYS A 135 -5.50 -40.57 -3.80
CA LYS A 135 -5.93 -41.31 -2.60
C LYS A 135 -5.39 -40.70 -1.30
N ASN A 136 -4.15 -40.22 -1.29
CA ASN A 136 -3.45 -39.71 -0.09
C ASN A 136 -3.28 -38.18 -0.09
N ARG A 137 -3.99 -37.43 -0.96
CA ARG A 137 -4.06 -35.95 -0.94
C ARG A 137 -2.70 -35.23 -0.85
N ASN A 138 -1.64 -35.81 -1.41
CA ASN A 138 -0.28 -35.26 -1.43
C ASN A 138 0.25 -35.22 -2.85
N ARG A 139 1.23 -34.36 -3.14
CA ARG A 139 1.92 -34.37 -4.43
C ARG A 139 3.37 -33.90 -4.30
N VAL A 140 4.29 -34.64 -4.93
CA VAL A 140 5.72 -34.31 -4.91
C VAL A 140 5.94 -33.03 -5.73
N PRO A 141 6.52 -31.97 -5.15
CA PRO A 141 6.92 -30.78 -5.89
C PRO A 141 8.12 -31.10 -6.80
N TRP A 142 8.33 -30.35 -7.88
CA TRP A 142 9.55 -30.50 -8.70
C TRP A 142 10.77 -29.80 -8.10
N LEU A 143 10.55 -29.06 -7.00
CA LEU A 143 11.53 -28.27 -6.28
C LEU A 143 11.81 -28.85 -4.91
N ALA A 144 13.06 -28.76 -4.46
CA ALA A 144 13.44 -29.06 -3.08
C ALA A 144 14.43 -28.01 -2.57
N VAL A 145 14.40 -27.71 -1.27
CA VAL A 145 15.45 -26.91 -0.62
C VAL A 145 16.42 -27.87 0.06
N LEU A 146 17.69 -27.78 -0.32
CA LEU A 146 18.78 -28.56 0.26
C LEU A 146 19.79 -27.62 0.92
N VAL A 147 20.33 -28.07 2.04
CA VAL A 147 21.20 -27.28 2.92
C VAL A 147 22.57 -27.95 2.99
N PHE A 148 23.62 -27.15 2.85
CA PHE A 148 25.00 -27.63 2.79
C PHE A 148 25.96 -26.77 3.62
N THR A 149 26.98 -27.41 4.16
CA THR A 149 28.19 -26.72 4.64
C THR A 149 29.11 -26.42 3.45
N LYS A 150 30.05 -25.50 3.65
CA LYS A 150 31.05 -25.17 2.63
C LYS A 150 31.81 -26.42 2.13
N ASP A 151 32.19 -27.32 3.03
CA ASP A 151 32.99 -28.51 2.72
C ASP A 151 32.23 -29.61 1.95
N GLU A 152 30.89 -29.56 1.94
CA GLU A 152 30.05 -30.49 1.19
C GLU A 152 29.97 -30.15 -0.31
N LEU A 153 30.09 -28.86 -0.67
CA LEU A 153 29.97 -28.36 -2.06
C LEU A 153 31.28 -27.84 -2.66
N GLN A 154 32.29 -27.54 -1.83
CA GLN A 154 33.55 -26.98 -2.32
C GLN A 154 34.29 -28.01 -3.18
N LEU A 155 34.62 -27.60 -4.41
CA LEU A 155 35.43 -28.39 -5.33
C LEU A 155 36.91 -28.15 -5.05
N SER A 156 37.73 -29.20 -5.20
CA SER A 156 39.18 -29.04 -5.09
C SER A 156 39.74 -28.34 -6.33
N PRO A 157 40.93 -27.71 -6.26
CA PRO A 157 41.56 -27.10 -7.42
C PRO A 157 41.71 -28.07 -8.61
N ASP A 158 41.99 -29.36 -8.33
CA ASP A 158 42.13 -30.42 -9.34
C ASP A 158 40.79 -30.78 -10.02
N ASP A 159 39.66 -30.55 -9.34
CA ASP A 159 38.34 -30.76 -9.94
C ASP A 159 37.95 -29.61 -10.87
N LEU A 160 38.41 -28.40 -10.56
CA LEU A 160 38.14 -27.19 -11.34
C LEU A 160 39.07 -27.07 -12.56
N GLN A 161 40.32 -27.51 -12.45
CA GLN A 161 41.39 -27.31 -13.45
C GLN A 161 42.30 -28.54 -13.57
N GLY A 162 42.75 -28.84 -14.79
CA GLY A 162 43.71 -29.91 -15.10
C GLY A 162 43.08 -31.20 -15.64
N ASP A 163 43.90 -32.23 -15.84
CA ASP A 163 43.50 -33.48 -16.52
C ASP A 163 42.45 -34.30 -15.76
N LYS A 164 42.37 -34.12 -14.43
CA LYS A 164 41.37 -34.73 -13.54
C LYS A 164 40.11 -33.89 -13.35
N SER A 165 40.00 -32.77 -14.06
CA SER A 165 38.85 -31.88 -13.94
C SER A 165 37.56 -32.54 -14.42
N ILE A 166 36.46 -32.29 -13.70
CA ILE A 166 35.11 -32.69 -14.11
C ILE A 166 34.63 -31.95 -15.37
N PHE A 167 35.31 -30.85 -15.74
CA PHE A 167 35.02 -30.00 -16.91
C PHE A 167 35.90 -30.32 -18.13
N ARG A 168 36.74 -31.36 -18.08
CA ARG A 168 37.74 -31.68 -19.12
C ARG A 168 37.18 -31.87 -20.54
N ASN A 169 35.91 -32.26 -20.65
CA ASN A 169 35.21 -32.48 -21.93
C ASN A 169 34.38 -31.27 -22.39
N THR A 170 34.46 -30.13 -21.68
CA THR A 170 33.70 -28.92 -21.99
C THR A 170 34.62 -27.83 -22.55
N GLU A 171 34.42 -27.44 -23.81
CA GLU A 171 35.33 -26.54 -24.54
C GLU A 171 35.48 -25.15 -23.90
N LYS A 172 34.39 -24.59 -23.34
CA LYS A 172 34.39 -23.23 -22.74
C LYS A 172 34.81 -23.19 -21.27
N LEU A 173 34.50 -24.24 -20.51
CA LEU A 173 34.72 -24.29 -19.05
C LEU A 173 36.00 -25.04 -18.66
N GLY A 174 36.60 -25.80 -19.58
CA GLY A 174 37.88 -26.50 -19.36
C GLY A 174 39.08 -25.59 -19.12
N VAL A 175 38.99 -24.28 -19.42
CA VAL A 175 40.09 -23.29 -19.22
C VAL A 175 40.05 -22.65 -17.81
N GLY A 176 39.25 -23.19 -16.89
CA GLY A 176 39.24 -22.80 -15.49
C GLY A 176 37.87 -22.35 -14.98
N ALA A 177 37.03 -23.34 -14.67
CA ALA A 177 35.74 -23.11 -14.04
C ALA A 177 35.91 -22.40 -12.68
N LYS A 178 35.03 -21.44 -12.40
CA LYS A 178 34.99 -20.73 -11.12
C LYS A 178 33.65 -21.01 -10.43
N GLN A 179 33.72 -21.36 -9.16
CA GLN A 179 32.55 -21.43 -8.30
C GLN A 179 32.09 -20.02 -7.92
N THR A 180 30.78 -19.81 -7.89
CA THR A 180 30.13 -18.61 -7.38
C THR A 180 30.29 -18.49 -5.85
N SER A 181 29.82 -17.40 -5.25
CA SER A 181 29.85 -17.21 -3.78
C SER A 181 29.05 -18.27 -3.02
N THR A 182 28.05 -18.89 -3.65
CA THR A 182 27.26 -20.02 -3.13
C THR A 182 27.74 -21.38 -3.65
N LEU A 183 28.95 -21.45 -4.22
CA LEU A 183 29.59 -22.69 -4.67
C LEU A 183 28.92 -23.42 -5.86
N ALA A 184 28.00 -22.76 -6.57
CA ALA A 184 27.48 -23.26 -7.86
C ALA A 184 28.38 -22.84 -9.04
N VAL A 185 28.29 -23.56 -10.17
CA VAL A 185 28.97 -23.23 -11.43
C VAL A 185 27.93 -22.94 -12.52
N ASN A 186 28.00 -21.76 -13.12
CA ASN A 186 27.12 -21.38 -14.22
C ASN A 186 27.58 -22.04 -15.53
N MET A 187 26.67 -22.77 -16.21
CA MET A 187 26.97 -23.44 -17.47
C MET A 187 25.74 -23.63 -18.36
N LEU A 188 25.96 -23.98 -19.62
CA LEU A 188 24.89 -24.35 -20.55
C LEU A 188 24.34 -25.74 -20.22
N VAL A 189 23.01 -25.90 -20.28
CA VAL A 189 22.34 -27.19 -20.03
C VAL A 189 22.85 -28.29 -20.97
N SER A 190 23.19 -27.94 -22.22
CA SER A 190 23.78 -28.88 -23.19
C SER A 190 25.12 -29.45 -22.75
N ASP A 191 25.91 -28.69 -21.98
CA ASP A 191 27.25 -29.09 -21.55
C ASP A 191 27.22 -30.00 -20.31
N VAL A 192 26.10 -30.07 -19.59
CA VAL A 192 25.92 -30.97 -18.44
C VAL A 192 26.12 -32.43 -18.83
N SER A 193 25.66 -32.81 -20.03
CA SER A 193 25.85 -34.16 -20.58
C SER A 193 27.30 -34.54 -20.88
N LYS A 194 28.20 -33.55 -20.97
CA LYS A 194 29.62 -33.74 -21.30
C LYS A 194 30.49 -33.89 -20.05
N LEU A 195 29.97 -33.58 -18.85
CA LEU A 195 30.74 -33.59 -17.61
C LEU A 195 31.33 -34.98 -17.32
N ALA A 196 32.60 -35.00 -16.92
CA ALA A 196 33.34 -36.22 -16.66
C ALA A 196 33.22 -36.63 -15.18
N ASP A 197 33.19 -37.94 -14.91
CA ASP A 197 33.14 -38.51 -13.55
C ASP A 197 31.92 -38.00 -12.72
N THR A 198 30.83 -37.63 -13.41
CA THR A 198 29.60 -37.12 -12.81
C THR A 198 28.34 -37.74 -13.40
N ALA A 199 27.32 -37.95 -12.55
CA ALA A 199 25.96 -38.26 -13.00
C ALA A 199 25.08 -37.01 -12.92
N SER A 200 24.04 -36.88 -13.75
CA SER A 200 23.11 -35.76 -13.66
C SER A 200 21.67 -36.17 -13.98
N PRO A 201 20.67 -35.70 -13.20
CA PRO A 201 19.26 -35.78 -13.57
C PRO A 201 18.84 -34.74 -14.61
N VAL A 202 19.68 -33.73 -14.89
CA VAL A 202 19.38 -32.63 -15.80
C VAL A 202 19.51 -33.11 -17.25
N LYS A 203 18.47 -32.90 -18.05
CA LYS A 203 18.46 -33.21 -19.48
C LYS A 203 18.09 -31.96 -20.28
N PRO A 204 18.70 -31.72 -21.46
CA PRO A 204 18.33 -30.60 -22.31
C PRO A 204 16.86 -30.72 -22.76
N SER A 205 16.08 -29.67 -22.53
CA SER A 205 14.72 -29.58 -23.05
C SER A 205 14.74 -29.25 -24.56
N PRO A 206 13.87 -29.87 -25.38
CA PRO A 206 13.77 -29.54 -26.80
C PRO A 206 13.41 -28.08 -27.09
N ALA A 207 12.75 -27.40 -26.14
CA ALA A 207 12.29 -26.02 -26.28
C ALA A 207 13.40 -24.97 -26.03
N GLU A 208 14.34 -25.26 -25.12
CA GLU A 208 15.38 -24.31 -24.68
C GLU A 208 16.78 -24.94 -24.60
N PRO A 209 17.37 -25.41 -25.72
CA PRO A 209 18.66 -26.11 -25.71
C PRO A 209 19.85 -25.23 -25.30
N ASN A 210 19.72 -23.90 -25.44
CA ASN A 210 20.76 -22.91 -25.15
C ASN A 210 20.55 -22.22 -23.78
N SER A 211 19.69 -22.76 -22.92
CA SER A 211 19.49 -22.21 -21.57
C SER A 211 20.75 -22.40 -20.72
N THR A 212 21.05 -21.41 -19.88
CA THR A 212 22.09 -21.48 -18.85
C THR A 212 21.44 -21.83 -17.52
N THR A 213 22.10 -22.68 -16.73
CA THR A 213 21.70 -23.06 -15.37
C THR A 213 22.89 -22.98 -14.44
N ASP A 214 22.63 -22.69 -13.17
CA ASP A 214 23.62 -22.89 -12.12
C ASP A 214 23.57 -24.36 -11.69
N ILE A 215 24.73 -25.02 -11.66
CA ILE A 215 24.87 -26.42 -11.27
C ILE A 215 25.63 -26.51 -9.94
N ILE A 216 25.11 -27.33 -9.03
CA ILE A 216 25.82 -27.75 -7.82
C ILE A 216 26.33 -29.19 -7.99
N PHE A 217 27.49 -29.47 -7.40
CA PHE A 217 28.14 -30.78 -7.46
C PHE A 217 28.09 -31.44 -6.08
N VAL A 218 27.11 -32.31 -5.88
CA VAL A 218 26.92 -33.02 -4.61
C VAL A 218 27.75 -34.30 -4.64
N LYS A 219 28.52 -34.60 -3.58
CA LYS A 219 29.27 -35.87 -3.47
C LYS A 219 28.31 -37.06 -3.60
N ASN A 220 28.70 -38.10 -4.33
CA ASN A 220 27.84 -39.27 -4.60
C ASN A 220 27.25 -39.89 -3.32
N GLU A 221 28.06 -40.04 -2.28
CA GLU A 221 27.64 -40.63 -1.00
C GLU A 221 26.57 -39.77 -0.29
N LEU A 222 26.74 -38.45 -0.31
CA LEU A 222 25.77 -37.51 0.25
C LEU A 222 24.48 -37.49 -0.58
N PHE A 223 24.59 -37.49 -1.92
CA PHE A 223 23.43 -37.57 -2.79
C PHE A 223 22.61 -38.85 -2.55
N SER A 224 23.30 -39.99 -2.42
CA SER A 224 22.67 -41.27 -2.10
C SER A 224 21.91 -41.19 -0.77
N THR A 225 22.51 -40.57 0.26
CA THR A 225 21.86 -40.35 1.57
C THR A 225 20.59 -39.48 1.49
N LEU A 226 20.51 -38.54 0.53
CA LEU A 226 19.37 -37.61 0.39
C LEU A 226 18.21 -38.17 -0.45
N PHE A 227 18.47 -39.17 -1.30
CA PHE A 227 17.49 -39.75 -2.20
C PHE A 227 17.33 -41.27 -2.05
N ALA A 228 17.98 -41.89 -1.07
CA ALA A 228 17.73 -43.27 -0.73
C ALA A 228 16.39 -43.45 0.01
N LYS A 229 15.84 -44.66 -0.12
CA LYS A 229 14.70 -45.14 0.65
C LYS A 229 15.19 -45.69 1.98
N TYR A 230 14.52 -45.33 3.06
CA TYR A 230 14.83 -45.77 4.42
C TYR A 230 13.69 -46.59 5.00
N ASP A 231 14.03 -47.54 5.88
CA ASP A 231 13.05 -48.25 6.71
C ASP A 231 12.63 -47.41 7.93
N ASP A 232 11.61 -47.87 8.67
CA ASP A 232 11.10 -47.18 9.87
C ASP A 232 12.16 -47.05 10.99
N LYS A 233 13.25 -47.82 10.91
CA LYS A 233 14.38 -47.81 11.85
C LYS A 233 15.54 -46.91 11.38
N GLY A 234 15.43 -46.27 10.22
CA GLY A 234 16.44 -45.40 9.66
C GLY A 234 17.60 -46.12 8.94
N HIS A 235 17.45 -47.40 8.59
CA HIS A 235 18.40 -48.12 7.74
C HIS A 235 18.05 -47.96 6.27
N GLU A 236 19.07 -47.88 5.43
CA GLU A 236 18.93 -47.74 3.98
C GLU A 236 18.42 -49.04 3.32
N ASP A 237 17.40 -48.94 2.47
CA ASP A 237 16.89 -50.04 1.64
C ASP A 237 17.83 -50.29 0.46
N THR A 238 18.83 -51.14 0.69
CA THR A 238 19.83 -51.53 -0.31
C THR A 238 19.27 -52.32 -1.51
N THR A 239 17.98 -52.67 -1.50
CA THR A 239 17.32 -53.42 -2.60
C THR A 239 16.62 -52.51 -3.60
N ALA A 240 16.52 -51.20 -3.33
CA ALA A 240 15.84 -50.25 -4.19
C ALA A 240 16.55 -50.07 -5.56
N THR A 241 15.78 -50.10 -6.64
CA THR A 241 16.26 -49.95 -8.03
C THR A 241 16.11 -48.53 -8.59
N GLN A 242 15.48 -47.63 -7.83
CA GLN A 242 15.24 -46.23 -8.18
C GLN A 242 15.45 -45.33 -6.96
N ALA A 243 15.81 -44.07 -7.21
CA ALA A 243 15.90 -43.04 -6.18
C ALA A 243 14.50 -42.68 -5.65
N ASP A 244 14.37 -42.39 -4.35
CA ASP A 244 13.11 -42.05 -3.71
C ASP A 244 12.94 -40.54 -3.52
N VAL A 245 12.04 -39.95 -4.32
CA VAL A 245 11.63 -38.55 -4.22
C VAL A 245 10.31 -38.35 -3.46
N ARG A 246 9.64 -39.44 -3.03
CA ARG A 246 8.33 -39.36 -2.36
C ARG A 246 8.37 -38.59 -1.04
N PRO A 247 9.41 -38.66 -0.18
CA PRO A 247 9.45 -37.90 1.07
C PRO A 247 9.34 -36.38 0.89
N TYR A 248 9.73 -35.85 -0.28
CA TYR A 248 9.64 -34.42 -0.58
C TYR A 248 8.19 -33.91 -0.73
N ARG A 249 7.20 -34.81 -0.85
CA ARG A 249 5.77 -34.44 -0.87
C ARG A 249 5.32 -33.70 0.39
N PHE A 250 5.94 -33.99 1.55
CA PHE A 250 5.61 -33.36 2.82
C PHE A 250 6.23 -31.97 3.01
N LEU A 251 7.12 -31.57 2.10
CA LEU A 251 7.96 -30.38 2.24
C LEU A 251 7.43 -29.19 1.43
N ALA A 252 6.28 -29.34 0.78
CA ALA A 252 5.62 -28.28 0.03
C ALA A 252 4.12 -28.22 0.32
N HIS A 253 3.60 -27.00 0.40
CA HIS A 253 2.17 -26.73 0.62
C HIS A 253 1.80 -25.34 0.10
N LYS A 254 0.50 -25.13 -0.13
CA LYS A 254 -0.08 -23.83 -0.44
C LYS A 254 -0.66 -23.25 0.82
N ARG A 255 -0.31 -22.01 1.13
CA ARG A 255 -0.70 -21.32 2.36
C ARG A 255 -1.51 -20.09 2.03
N ASP A 256 -2.74 -20.06 2.53
CA ASP A 256 -3.63 -18.92 2.45
C ASP A 256 -3.63 -18.19 3.80
N ILE A 257 -3.37 -16.89 3.78
CA ILE A 257 -3.34 -16.06 4.99
C ILE A 257 -4.22 -14.82 4.85
N ASN A 258 -4.82 -14.43 5.95
CA ASN A 258 -5.39 -13.10 6.10
C ASN A 258 -4.28 -12.10 6.47
N THR A 259 -4.12 -11.03 5.69
CA THR A 259 -3.09 -9.99 5.81
C THR A 259 -3.51 -8.81 6.70
N GLU A 260 -4.64 -8.89 7.40
CA GLU A 260 -5.10 -7.82 8.30
C GLU A 260 -4.08 -7.56 9.43
N GLY A 261 -3.77 -6.29 9.65
CA GLY A 261 -2.79 -5.85 10.67
C GLY A 261 -1.32 -5.97 10.26
N MET A 262 -1.03 -6.37 9.02
CA MET A 262 0.32 -6.45 8.45
C MET A 262 0.60 -5.21 7.57
N ALA A 263 1.81 -4.69 7.59
CA ALA A 263 2.23 -3.50 6.85
C ALA A 263 2.75 -3.80 5.43
N ILE A 264 3.54 -4.87 5.25
CA ILE A 264 4.26 -5.15 3.99
C ILE A 264 3.44 -6.08 3.09
N ALA A 265 2.87 -7.15 3.62
CA ALA A 265 1.96 -8.04 2.90
C ALA A 265 0.70 -7.28 2.41
N ALA A 266 0.35 -6.19 3.08
CA ALA A 266 -0.71 -5.27 2.66
C ALA A 266 -0.41 -4.54 1.34
N LEU A 267 0.86 -4.39 0.97
CA LEU A 267 1.30 -3.69 -0.25
C LEU A 267 1.18 -4.57 -1.49
N THR A 268 1.26 -5.89 -1.31
CA THR A 268 1.20 -6.90 -2.36
C THR A 268 -0.15 -7.60 -2.45
N ALA A 269 -0.91 -7.61 -1.34
CA ALA A 269 -2.29 -8.09 -1.33
C ALA A 269 -3.10 -7.38 -2.42
N THR A 270 -3.92 -8.15 -3.13
CA THR A 270 -5.05 -7.58 -3.87
C THR A 270 -5.91 -6.76 -2.91
N GLU A 271 -6.87 -5.99 -3.41
CA GLU A 271 -7.75 -5.14 -2.58
C GLU A 271 -8.51 -5.91 -1.46
N GLU A 272 -8.33 -7.23 -1.35
CA GLU A 272 -9.15 -8.21 -0.62
C GLU A 272 -8.55 -8.73 0.70
N ASP A 273 -7.45 -8.16 1.21
CA ASP A 273 -6.76 -8.53 2.46
C ASP A 273 -6.41 -10.04 2.63
N GLN A 274 -6.50 -10.86 1.58
CA GLN A 274 -6.14 -12.28 1.59
C GLN A 274 -5.06 -12.53 0.53
N SER A 275 -4.02 -13.28 0.91
CA SER A 275 -2.92 -13.65 0.02
C SER A 275 -2.66 -15.15 0.08
N SER A 276 -2.39 -15.73 -1.08
CA SER A 276 -2.03 -17.14 -1.25
C SER A 276 -0.57 -17.24 -1.66
N TYR A 277 0.16 -18.17 -1.05
CA TYR A 277 1.59 -18.40 -1.34
C TYR A 277 1.89 -19.89 -1.52
N GLY A 278 2.87 -20.21 -2.35
CA GLY A 278 3.48 -21.54 -2.41
C GLY A 278 4.68 -21.59 -1.47
N VAL A 279 4.85 -22.64 -0.68
CA VAL A 279 5.97 -22.76 0.26
C VAL A 279 6.69 -24.08 0.04
N VAL A 280 8.03 -24.04 -0.01
CA VAL A 280 8.89 -25.23 -0.04
C VAL A 280 9.96 -25.09 1.03
N PHE A 281 10.08 -26.06 1.94
CA PHE A 281 11.04 -26.04 3.04
C PHE A 281 11.99 -27.24 3.03
N SER A 282 13.14 -27.08 3.67
CA SER A 282 14.17 -28.11 3.79
C SER A 282 13.76 -29.17 4.82
N HIS A 283 14.23 -30.38 4.62
CA HIS A 283 14.20 -31.46 5.60
C HIS A 283 15.58 -31.72 6.23
N ARG A 284 16.61 -31.00 5.78
CA ARG A 284 17.92 -30.92 6.43
C ARG A 284 18.00 -29.70 7.35
N THR A 285 18.57 -29.90 8.52
CA THR A 285 18.85 -28.84 9.52
C THR A 285 20.29 -28.33 9.38
N GLY A 286 20.64 -27.27 10.12
CA GLY A 286 22.03 -26.86 10.29
C GLY A 286 22.83 -27.86 11.13
N PRO A 287 24.18 -27.79 11.10
CA PRO A 287 25.04 -28.66 11.91
C PRO A 287 24.86 -28.37 13.40
N VAL A 288 24.71 -29.43 14.18
CA VAL A 288 24.44 -29.38 15.64
C VAL A 288 25.70 -29.50 16.49
N THR A 289 26.84 -29.73 15.84
CA THR A 289 28.15 -29.97 16.46
C THR A 289 29.04 -28.72 16.50
N ILE A 290 28.57 -27.59 15.96
CA ILE A 290 29.35 -26.36 15.85
C ILE A 290 29.46 -25.63 17.20
N THR A 291 30.65 -25.10 17.46
CA THR A 291 30.95 -24.24 18.62
C THR A 291 31.15 -22.78 18.22
N GLN A 292 31.39 -22.51 16.94
CA GLN A 292 31.55 -21.17 16.37
C GLN A 292 30.52 -20.95 15.25
N PRO A 293 30.09 -19.70 15.00
CA PRO A 293 29.21 -19.37 13.89
C PRO A 293 29.78 -19.88 12.56
N THR A 294 29.01 -20.72 11.85
CA THR A 294 29.47 -21.40 10.63
C THR A 294 28.60 -21.02 9.45
N GLN A 295 29.19 -20.71 8.30
CA GLN A 295 28.44 -20.36 7.10
C GLN A 295 27.76 -21.60 6.49
N ILE A 296 26.46 -21.49 6.24
CA ILE A 296 25.62 -22.49 5.60
C ILE A 296 25.07 -21.94 4.29
N ILE A 297 24.95 -22.81 3.29
CA ILE A 297 24.46 -22.47 1.96
C ILE A 297 23.20 -23.29 1.69
N ALA A 298 22.11 -22.60 1.34
CA ALA A 298 20.86 -23.22 0.95
C ALA A 298 20.67 -23.07 -0.57
N HIS A 299 20.30 -24.17 -1.21
CA HIS A 299 20.00 -24.24 -2.64
C HIS A 299 18.56 -24.71 -2.84
N LEU A 300 17.79 -23.95 -3.62
CA LEU A 300 16.56 -24.43 -4.24
C LEU A 300 16.97 -25.21 -5.49
N VAL A 301 16.80 -26.53 -5.45
CA VAL A 301 17.21 -27.45 -6.51
C VAL A 301 16.01 -28.04 -7.24
N SER A 302 16.19 -28.33 -8.52
CA SER A 302 15.26 -29.15 -9.28
C SER A 302 15.49 -30.63 -8.99
N ILE A 303 14.46 -31.33 -8.52
CA ILE A 303 14.48 -32.78 -8.31
C ILE A 303 13.86 -33.56 -9.48
N ARG A 304 13.50 -32.85 -10.55
CA ARG A 304 13.01 -33.47 -11.78
C ARG A 304 14.09 -34.37 -12.38
N GLY A 305 13.69 -35.58 -12.78
CA GLY A 305 14.59 -36.54 -13.43
C GLY A 305 15.47 -37.34 -12.47
N VAL A 306 15.47 -37.03 -11.15
CA VAL A 306 16.20 -37.82 -10.14
C VAL A 306 15.68 -39.25 -10.07
N GLU A 307 14.37 -39.46 -10.09
CA GLU A 307 13.78 -40.81 -10.01
C GLU A 307 14.05 -41.66 -11.27
N ILE A 308 14.31 -41.03 -12.42
CA ILE A 308 14.55 -41.69 -13.72
C ILE A 308 16.05 -41.97 -13.94
N MET A 309 16.93 -41.44 -13.09
CA MET A 309 18.37 -41.65 -13.24
C MET A 309 18.77 -43.09 -12.87
N PRO A 310 19.89 -43.61 -13.38
CA PRO A 310 20.42 -44.90 -12.94
C PRO A 310 20.69 -44.92 -11.43
N TRP A 311 20.17 -45.93 -10.73
CA TRP A 311 20.29 -46.10 -9.27
C TRP A 311 20.68 -47.54 -8.89
N PRO A 312 21.58 -47.75 -7.91
CA PRO A 312 22.41 -46.75 -7.22
C PRO A 312 23.40 -46.08 -8.18
N VAL A 313 23.84 -44.87 -7.85
CA VAL A 313 24.78 -44.12 -8.70
C VAL A 313 26.12 -44.86 -8.76
N ALA A 314 26.63 -45.10 -9.98
CA ALA A 314 27.88 -45.82 -10.19
C ALA A 314 29.04 -45.20 -9.37
N LYS A 315 29.85 -46.04 -8.71
CA LYS A 315 30.97 -45.61 -7.85
C LYS A 315 32.05 -44.82 -8.59
N GLU A 316 32.10 -44.96 -9.92
CA GLU A 316 32.98 -44.23 -10.83
C GLU A 316 32.64 -42.73 -10.87
N ASN A 317 31.37 -42.39 -10.62
CA ASN A 317 30.92 -41.00 -10.53
C ASN A 317 31.22 -40.45 -9.13
N ARG A 318 32.07 -39.43 -9.07
CA ARG A 318 32.47 -38.76 -7.83
C ARG A 318 31.39 -37.78 -7.35
N TYR A 319 30.72 -37.12 -8.28
CA TYR A 319 29.71 -36.10 -8.01
C TYR A 319 28.41 -36.35 -8.78
N VAL A 320 27.32 -35.78 -8.26
CA VAL A 320 26.03 -35.66 -8.94
C VAL A 320 25.77 -34.18 -9.20
N ALA A 321 25.62 -33.82 -10.47
CA ALA A 321 25.40 -32.47 -10.95
C ALA A 321 23.89 -32.13 -10.94
N MET A 322 23.44 -31.29 -10.02
CA MET A 322 22.02 -30.88 -9.89
C MET A 322 21.83 -29.42 -10.28
N SER A 323 20.70 -29.08 -10.90
CA SER A 323 20.33 -27.71 -11.21
C SER A 323 19.87 -26.97 -9.95
N SER A 324 20.53 -25.86 -9.64
CA SER A 324 20.14 -24.91 -8.60
C SER A 324 19.51 -23.69 -9.25
N LEU A 325 18.26 -23.42 -8.89
CA LEU A 325 17.46 -22.32 -9.46
C LEU A 325 17.59 -21.03 -8.66
N HIS A 326 17.86 -21.17 -7.36
CA HIS A 326 18.16 -20.06 -6.46
C HIS A 326 19.06 -20.55 -5.33
N SER A 327 19.95 -19.68 -4.85
CA SER A 327 20.84 -20.01 -3.75
C SER A 327 21.14 -18.79 -2.88
N TRP A 328 21.32 -19.02 -1.59
CA TRP A 328 21.67 -18.00 -0.61
C TRP A 328 22.49 -18.60 0.54
N SER A 329 23.20 -17.74 1.28
CA SER A 329 23.97 -18.18 2.45
C SER A 329 23.55 -17.43 3.71
N TYR A 330 23.57 -18.13 4.84
CA TYR A 330 23.31 -17.61 6.17
C TYR A 330 24.30 -18.18 7.18
N THR A 331 24.39 -17.59 8.35
CA THR A 331 25.29 -18.04 9.42
C THR A 331 24.52 -18.90 10.41
N CYS A 332 24.95 -20.14 10.62
CA CYS A 332 24.41 -21.01 11.66
C CYS A 332 25.08 -20.68 12.99
N LEU A 333 24.27 -20.32 13.99
CA LEU A 333 24.72 -20.04 15.35
C LEU A 333 24.79 -21.31 16.20
N PRO A 334 25.67 -21.34 17.21
CA PRO A 334 25.70 -22.43 18.18
C PRO A 334 24.35 -22.61 18.91
N PRO A 335 24.04 -23.83 19.39
CA PRO A 335 22.77 -24.12 20.07
C PRO A 335 22.50 -23.36 21.38
N ASP A 336 23.44 -22.57 21.91
CA ASP A 336 23.31 -21.84 23.17
C ASP A 336 22.84 -20.37 22.99
N THR A 337 22.63 -19.90 21.76
CA THR A 337 22.16 -18.52 21.49
C THR A 337 20.70 -18.31 21.94
N PRO A 338 20.33 -17.14 22.51
CA PRO A 338 18.95 -16.82 22.90
C PRO A 338 17.93 -17.01 21.76
N ARG A 339 16.75 -17.53 22.11
CA ARG A 339 15.65 -17.86 21.20
C ARG A 339 14.81 -16.63 20.87
N ILE A 340 13.97 -16.73 19.84
CA ILE A 340 12.99 -15.68 19.48
C ILE A 340 12.10 -15.32 20.68
N LYS A 341 11.69 -16.32 21.47
CA LYS A 341 10.93 -16.11 22.72
C LYS A 341 11.65 -15.17 23.69
N ASP A 342 12.94 -15.38 23.88
CA ASP A 342 13.76 -14.59 24.82
C ASP A 342 13.85 -13.12 24.37
N LEU A 343 13.89 -12.88 23.05
CA LEU A 343 13.83 -11.53 22.49
C LEU A 343 12.48 -10.85 22.75
N PHE A 344 11.35 -11.56 22.60
CA PHE A 344 10.03 -11.02 22.94
C PHE A 344 9.90 -10.73 24.45
N GLU A 345 10.43 -11.60 25.30
CA GLU A 345 10.46 -11.37 26.75
C GLU A 345 11.32 -10.15 27.12
N ALA A 346 12.50 -10.01 26.50
CA ALA A 346 13.38 -8.86 26.70
C ALA A 346 12.69 -7.56 26.26
N LEU A 347 12.02 -7.57 25.10
CA LEU A 347 11.27 -6.43 24.58
C LEU A 347 10.09 -6.03 25.49
N GLY A 348 9.37 -7.02 26.01
CA GLY A 348 8.29 -6.80 26.97
C GLY A 348 8.81 -6.15 28.26
N ARG A 349 9.87 -6.70 28.85
CA ARG A 349 10.48 -6.18 30.09
C ARG A 349 11.07 -4.78 29.94
N SER A 350 11.56 -4.44 28.76
CA SER A 350 12.17 -3.14 28.50
C SER A 350 11.15 -2.07 28.10
N SER A 351 9.86 -2.38 28.01
CA SER A 351 8.81 -1.45 27.60
C SER A 351 8.64 -0.31 28.62
N ALA A 352 8.61 0.94 28.17
CA ALA A 352 8.43 2.12 29.02
C ALA A 352 7.93 3.35 28.22
N MET A 353 7.66 4.48 28.86
CA MET A 353 7.47 5.76 28.16
C MET A 353 8.79 6.26 27.54
N LEU A 354 8.71 7.05 26.46
CA LEU A 354 9.86 7.64 25.77
C LEU A 354 10.50 8.76 26.61
N ARG A 355 11.35 8.37 27.55
CA ARG A 355 12.16 9.27 28.40
C ARG A 355 13.57 8.73 28.55
N SER A 356 14.54 9.60 28.76
CA SER A 356 15.92 9.18 29.09
C SER A 356 15.91 8.49 30.45
N ASN A 357 16.42 7.26 30.53
CA ASN A 357 16.47 6.50 31.78
C ASN A 357 17.73 6.88 32.58
N VAL A 358 17.79 8.14 33.02
CA VAL A 358 18.93 8.70 33.72
C VAL A 358 18.55 8.93 35.19
N VAL A 359 19.35 8.36 36.09
CA VAL A 359 19.23 8.59 37.53
C VAL A 359 20.21 9.70 37.94
N LEU A 360 19.84 10.54 38.91
CA LEU A 360 20.65 11.68 39.36
C LEU A 360 22.11 11.29 39.69
N ASP A 361 22.32 10.12 40.28
CA ASP A 361 23.64 9.58 40.63
C ASP A 361 24.54 9.33 39.41
N GLN A 362 23.94 9.12 38.23
CA GLN A 362 24.67 8.91 36.97
C GLN A 362 25.09 10.23 36.31
N LEU A 363 24.53 11.36 36.71
CA LEU A 363 24.82 12.68 36.14
C LEU A 363 26.05 13.35 36.77
N ASN A 364 26.61 12.80 37.87
CA ASN A 364 27.69 13.40 38.64
C ASN A 364 27.46 14.91 38.90
N PRO A 365 26.35 15.29 39.56
CA PRO A 365 26.02 16.71 39.75
C PRO A 365 27.14 17.43 40.52
N PRO A 366 27.42 18.72 40.22
CA PRO A 366 28.37 19.51 40.99
C PRO A 366 27.96 19.54 42.46
N THR A 367 28.92 19.41 43.39
CA THR A 367 28.68 19.33 44.83
C THR A 367 27.89 20.52 45.40
N ASP A 368 27.98 21.69 44.74
CA ASP A 368 27.36 22.95 45.16
C ASP A 368 26.09 23.33 44.35
N ALA A 369 25.59 22.47 43.47
CA ALA A 369 24.41 22.80 42.65
C ALA A 369 23.12 22.81 43.49
N PRO A 370 22.26 23.86 43.42
CA PRO A 370 20.99 23.90 44.15
C PRO A 370 20.07 22.73 43.80
N LYS A 371 19.46 22.09 44.82
CA LYS A 371 18.55 20.94 44.61
C LYS A 371 17.42 21.26 43.63
N ALA A 372 16.83 22.46 43.71
CA ALA A 372 15.78 22.91 42.79
C ALA A 372 16.22 22.89 41.31
N VAL A 373 17.50 23.19 41.01
CA VAL A 373 18.04 23.12 39.65
C VAL A 373 18.23 21.68 39.22
N GLN A 374 18.73 20.81 40.11
CA GLN A 374 18.88 19.38 39.83
C GLN A 374 17.52 18.73 39.56
N ASP A 375 16.52 19.00 40.40
CA ASP A 375 15.15 18.51 40.25
C ASP A 375 14.52 19.02 38.95
N ARG A 376 14.75 20.29 38.58
CA ARG A 376 14.25 20.87 37.35
C ARG A 376 14.87 20.25 36.09
N VAL A 377 16.17 19.95 36.12
CA VAL A 377 16.85 19.25 35.01
C VAL A 377 16.29 17.82 34.87
N LEU A 378 16.15 17.09 35.98
CA LEU A 378 15.53 15.76 35.96
C LEU A 378 14.10 15.82 35.43
N GLN A 379 13.31 16.80 35.86
CA GLN A 379 11.95 17.00 35.36
C GLN A 379 11.95 17.20 33.84
N ARG A 380 12.82 18.05 33.29
CA ARG A 380 12.93 18.26 31.84
C ARG A 380 13.33 16.98 31.08
N LEU A 381 14.25 16.19 31.64
CA LEU A 381 14.63 14.90 31.05
C LEU A 381 13.47 13.88 31.09
N HIS A 382 12.73 13.84 32.20
CA HIS A 382 11.52 13.02 32.34
C HIS A 382 10.38 13.44 31.41
N ASP A 383 10.28 14.75 31.12
CA ASP A 383 9.34 15.32 30.14
C ASP A 383 9.76 15.05 28.67
N GLY A 384 10.90 14.37 28.45
CA GLY A 384 11.39 13.98 27.13
C GLY A 384 12.24 15.03 26.41
N TYR A 385 12.73 16.06 27.11
CA TYR A 385 13.67 17.01 26.53
C TYR A 385 15.09 16.45 26.48
N ALA A 386 15.80 16.79 25.40
CA ALA A 386 17.23 16.58 25.26
C ALA A 386 17.97 17.93 25.26
N LEU A 387 19.20 17.92 25.73
CA LEU A 387 20.11 19.06 25.60
C LEU A 387 20.80 19.04 24.25
N ALA A 388 20.76 20.14 23.52
CA ALA A 388 21.42 20.30 22.23
C ALA A 388 22.25 21.58 22.17
N ARG A 389 23.29 21.56 21.33
CA ARG A 389 24.09 22.75 21.00
C ARG A 389 23.35 23.53 19.93
N TYR A 390 23.08 24.80 20.20
CA TYR A 390 22.35 25.69 19.32
C TYR A 390 23.21 26.88 18.91
N ARG A 391 23.12 27.26 17.64
CA ARG A 391 23.72 28.49 17.12
C ARG A 391 22.61 29.50 16.91
N ILE A 392 22.71 30.63 17.61
CA ILE A 392 21.80 31.75 17.42
C ILE A 392 22.10 32.48 16.11
N GLN A 393 21.20 33.36 15.68
CA GLN A 393 21.33 34.09 14.40
C GLN A 393 22.60 34.93 14.30
N THR A 394 23.17 35.37 15.43
CA THR A 394 24.45 36.09 15.49
C THR A 394 25.68 35.19 15.28
N GLY A 395 25.50 33.87 15.27
CA GLY A 395 26.57 32.87 15.08
C GLY A 395 27.16 32.30 16.38
N GLU A 396 26.82 32.86 17.53
CA GLU A 396 27.29 32.37 18.84
C GLU A 396 26.72 30.97 19.16
N GLN A 397 27.49 30.16 19.88
CA GLN A 397 27.08 28.83 20.31
C GLN A 397 26.60 28.86 21.76
N THR A 398 25.39 28.37 21.99
CA THR A 398 24.78 28.22 23.33
C THR A 398 24.14 26.84 23.49
N GLY A 399 23.70 26.52 24.70
CA GLY A 399 22.88 25.33 24.99
C GLY A 399 21.39 25.62 24.85
N CYS A 400 20.62 24.63 24.44
CA CYS A 400 19.16 24.72 24.38
C CYS A 400 18.51 23.39 24.77
N PHE A 401 17.25 23.46 25.15
CA PHE A 401 16.38 22.29 25.18
C PHE A 401 15.70 22.10 23.83
N ILE A 402 15.62 20.84 23.42
CA ILE A 402 14.87 20.42 22.24
C ILE A 402 14.16 19.10 22.55
N ARG A 403 12.93 18.96 22.07
CA ARG A 403 12.20 17.68 22.04
C ARG A 403 11.54 17.48 20.68
N GLY A 404 11.20 16.23 20.39
CA GLY A 404 10.42 15.89 19.22
C GLY A 404 8.90 16.02 19.46
N PRO A 405 8.07 15.58 18.49
CA PRO A 405 6.62 15.47 18.66
C PRO A 405 6.21 14.34 19.61
N PHE A 406 7.14 13.48 20.04
CA PHE A 406 6.87 12.33 20.90
C PHE A 406 7.12 12.71 22.36
N ILE A 407 6.04 12.82 23.14
CA ILE A 407 6.11 13.26 24.53
C ILE A 407 5.68 12.14 25.49
N PRO A 408 6.40 11.89 26.58
CA PRO A 408 6.03 10.88 27.57
C PRO A 408 4.89 11.35 28.50
N VAL A 409 4.66 12.66 28.58
CA VAL A 409 3.70 13.30 29.49
C VAL A 409 2.41 13.72 28.77
N LYS A 410 1.31 13.88 29.53
CA LYS A 410 0.07 14.47 29.01
C LYS A 410 0.23 15.99 28.87
N ILE A 411 -0.47 16.55 27.89
CA ILE A 411 -0.59 18.00 27.78
C ILE A 411 -1.65 18.46 28.79
N PRO A 412 -1.35 19.45 29.65
CA PRO A 412 -2.32 19.95 30.62
C PRO A 412 -3.63 20.40 29.96
N SER A 413 -4.77 20.05 30.55
CA SER A 413 -6.11 20.37 30.04
C SER A 413 -6.42 21.87 30.02
N GLU A 414 -5.65 22.67 30.77
CA GLU A 414 -5.74 24.14 30.79
C GLU A 414 -5.30 24.77 29.46
N ILE A 415 -4.47 24.07 28.67
CA ILE A 415 -3.98 24.57 27.39
C ILE A 415 -5.00 24.24 26.30
N THR A 416 -5.63 25.28 25.76
CA THR A 416 -6.59 25.16 24.66
C THR A 416 -5.92 25.32 23.29
N ARG A 417 -6.54 24.77 22.25
CA ARG A 417 -6.09 24.90 20.85
C ARG A 417 -6.89 26.03 20.17
N PRO A 418 -6.25 26.98 19.45
CA PRO A 418 -4.81 27.10 19.21
C PRO A 418 -4.04 27.61 20.45
N TRP A 419 -2.82 27.09 20.65
CA TRP A 419 -1.99 27.43 21.82
C TRP A 419 -1.07 28.63 21.58
N HIS A 420 -0.83 29.01 20.32
CA HIS A 420 -0.03 30.18 19.92
C HIS A 420 -0.75 30.94 18.80
N SER A 421 -0.42 32.22 18.68
CA SER A 421 -0.72 33.01 17.47
C SER A 421 0.18 32.56 16.33
N LEU A 422 -0.33 32.60 15.10
CA LEU A 422 0.45 32.27 13.90
C LEU A 422 1.75 33.07 13.85
N SER A 423 2.85 32.36 13.58
CA SER A 423 4.19 32.93 13.58
C SER A 423 4.65 33.30 12.17
N THR A 424 5.39 34.40 12.06
CA THR A 424 6.00 34.86 10.80
C THR A 424 7.46 34.42 10.64
N SER A 425 8.20 34.27 11.74
CA SER A 425 9.65 33.98 11.74
C SER A 425 10.03 32.71 12.51
N GLY A 426 9.11 32.14 13.29
CA GLY A 426 9.33 31.04 14.23
C GLY A 426 10.09 31.40 15.51
N SER A 427 10.66 32.61 15.62
CA SER A 427 11.46 33.02 16.80
C SER A 427 10.62 33.35 18.03
N ASP A 428 9.39 33.80 17.83
CA ASP A 428 8.33 33.97 18.82
C ASP A 428 7.91 32.66 19.51
N LEU A 429 8.19 31.51 18.91
CA LEU A 429 7.91 30.18 19.47
C LEU A 429 9.04 29.63 20.37
N GLN A 430 10.06 30.43 20.68
CA GLN A 430 11.11 30.06 21.63
C GLN A 430 10.64 30.35 23.06
N ILE A 431 10.81 29.38 23.96
CA ILE A 431 10.33 29.48 25.35
C ILE A 431 11.54 29.51 26.29
N LEU A 432 11.66 30.54 27.14
CA LEU A 432 12.71 30.61 28.14
C LEU A 432 12.31 29.82 29.40
N ASP A 433 13.11 28.83 29.79
CA ASP A 433 13.00 28.25 31.13
C ASP A 433 13.61 29.21 32.15
N GLN A 434 12.78 29.92 32.91
CA GLN A 434 13.23 30.93 33.86
C GLN A 434 14.09 30.37 35.01
N GLN A 435 13.96 29.08 35.35
CA GLN A 435 14.74 28.47 36.44
C GLN A 435 16.13 28.05 35.97
N LEU A 436 16.25 27.57 34.73
CA LEU A 436 17.51 27.09 34.17
C LEU A 436 18.24 28.14 33.33
N GLY A 437 17.55 29.21 32.91
CA GLY A 437 18.10 30.22 32.00
C GLY A 437 18.39 29.72 30.58
N LEU A 438 17.85 28.55 30.22
CA LEU A 438 18.05 27.92 28.92
C LEU A 438 16.81 28.10 28.03
N MET A 439 17.05 28.32 26.74
CA MET A 439 15.99 28.41 25.74
C MET A 439 15.52 27.01 25.33
N ASP A 440 14.22 26.81 25.31
CA ASP A 440 13.54 25.71 24.63
C ASP A 440 13.21 26.16 23.20
N ILE A 441 13.86 25.52 22.23
CA ILE A 441 13.71 25.84 20.80
C ILE A 441 12.79 24.85 20.08
N THR A 442 12.11 23.96 20.80
CA THR A 442 11.31 22.86 20.26
C THR A 442 10.34 23.29 19.17
N TYR A 443 9.49 24.27 19.46
CA TYR A 443 8.45 24.73 18.52
C TYR A 443 9.02 25.62 17.42
N SER A 444 10.06 26.40 17.76
CA SER A 444 10.81 27.17 16.77
C SER A 444 11.43 26.26 15.71
N ALA A 445 12.04 25.14 16.14
CA ALA A 445 12.60 24.12 15.26
C ALA A 445 11.50 23.42 14.44
N ALA A 446 10.36 23.10 15.05
CA ALA A 446 9.19 22.52 14.36
C ALA A 446 8.67 23.43 13.23
N TRP A 447 8.59 24.73 13.49
CA TRP A 447 8.18 25.71 12.50
C TRP A 447 9.17 25.81 11.34
N GLN A 448 10.48 25.88 11.63
CA GLN A 448 11.51 25.96 10.58
C GLN A 448 11.57 24.70 9.72
N ILE A 449 11.40 23.52 10.32
CA ILE A 449 11.38 22.27 9.54
C ILE A 449 10.13 22.18 8.68
N GLY A 450 8.96 22.59 9.19
CA GLY A 450 7.73 22.66 8.40
C GLY A 450 7.88 23.53 7.16
N ARG A 451 8.45 24.73 7.34
CA ARG A 451 8.78 25.65 6.25
C ARG A 451 9.75 25.03 5.25
N THR A 452 10.83 24.40 5.72
CA THR A 452 11.85 23.78 4.87
C THR A 452 11.29 22.59 4.07
N LEU A 453 10.46 21.76 4.70
CA LEU A 453 9.79 20.63 4.05
C LEU A 453 8.83 21.11 2.96
N ALA A 454 8.09 22.19 3.19
CA ALA A 454 7.23 22.76 2.16
C ALA A 454 8.04 23.40 1.02
N ILE A 455 9.15 24.12 1.31
CA ILE A 455 10.05 24.69 0.29
C ILE A 455 10.66 23.60 -0.61
N SER A 456 10.92 22.41 -0.07
CA SER A 456 11.51 21.31 -0.83
C SER A 456 10.62 20.79 -1.97
N ASP A 457 9.31 21.08 -1.92
CA ASP A 457 8.33 20.71 -2.95
C ASP A 457 7.84 21.94 -3.72
N ALA A 458 8.43 22.18 -4.89
CA ALA A 458 8.10 23.35 -5.72
C ALA A 458 6.65 23.35 -6.24
N ASP A 459 6.06 22.18 -6.51
CA ASP A 459 4.66 22.09 -6.97
C ASP A 459 3.72 22.50 -5.84
N LEU A 460 3.97 21.99 -4.63
CA LEU A 460 3.19 22.35 -3.44
C LEU A 460 3.24 23.86 -3.15
N VAL A 461 4.41 24.50 -3.22
CA VAL A 461 4.54 25.95 -2.96
C VAL A 461 3.71 26.78 -3.93
N SER A 462 3.71 26.40 -5.21
CA SER A 462 2.88 27.04 -6.25
C SER A 462 1.39 26.90 -5.94
N ARG A 463 0.95 25.70 -5.57
CA ARG A 463 -0.45 25.41 -5.19
C ARG A 463 -0.86 26.14 -3.91
N ILE A 464 0.00 26.24 -2.90
CA ILE A 464 -0.26 27.05 -1.70
C ILE A 464 -0.50 28.51 -2.12
N GLY A 465 0.34 29.06 -3.01
CA GLY A 465 0.15 30.40 -3.56
C GLY A 465 -1.20 30.57 -4.27
N GLN A 466 -1.61 29.58 -5.06
CA GLN A 466 -2.90 29.57 -5.76
C GLN A 466 -4.09 29.50 -4.79
N VAL A 467 -4.06 28.60 -3.80
CA VAL A 467 -5.10 28.51 -2.76
C VAL A 467 -5.24 29.83 -2.02
N ARG A 468 -4.13 30.44 -1.61
CA ARG A 468 -4.13 31.74 -0.92
C ARG A 468 -4.76 32.82 -1.78
N LYS A 469 -4.41 32.87 -3.08
CA LYS A 469 -5.02 33.79 -4.04
C LYS A 469 -6.52 33.56 -4.20
N GLN A 470 -6.96 32.31 -4.37
CA GLN A 470 -8.38 31.98 -4.51
C GLN A 470 -9.18 32.39 -3.26
N ILE A 471 -8.65 32.14 -2.06
CA ILE A 471 -9.28 32.55 -0.79
C ILE A 471 -9.37 34.07 -0.72
N TYR A 472 -8.28 34.74 -1.06
CA TYR A 472 -8.22 36.20 -1.04
C TYR A 472 -9.21 36.83 -2.02
N ASP A 473 -9.17 36.45 -3.30
CA ASP A 473 -10.01 37.03 -4.35
C ASP A 473 -11.50 36.84 -4.03
N ARG A 474 -11.90 35.63 -3.58
CA ARG A 474 -13.28 35.34 -3.20
C ARG A 474 -13.70 36.03 -1.91
N GLY A 475 -12.87 35.98 -0.87
CA GLY A 475 -13.18 36.61 0.41
C GLY A 475 -13.26 38.13 0.30
N MET A 476 -12.37 38.74 -0.48
CA MET A 476 -12.43 40.18 -0.78
C MET A 476 -13.64 40.54 -1.62
N HIS A 477 -14.01 39.71 -2.60
CA HIS A 477 -15.24 39.92 -3.37
C HIS A 477 -16.48 39.90 -2.47
N TYR A 478 -16.59 38.93 -1.54
CA TYR A 478 -17.69 38.88 -0.57
C TYR A 478 -17.71 40.09 0.36
N TYR A 479 -16.54 40.49 0.87
CA TYR A 479 -16.42 41.67 1.71
C TYR A 479 -16.79 42.95 0.98
N GLN A 480 -16.31 43.16 -0.25
CA GLN A 480 -16.64 44.32 -1.08
C GLN A 480 -18.13 44.38 -1.36
N LEU A 481 -18.77 43.24 -1.66
CA LEU A 481 -20.22 43.18 -1.82
C LEU A 481 -20.97 43.54 -0.53
N ALA A 482 -20.50 43.06 0.63
CA ALA A 482 -21.09 43.40 1.92
C ALA A 482 -20.93 44.89 2.26
N ALA A 483 -19.73 45.46 2.05
CA ALA A 483 -19.44 46.88 2.25
C ALA A 483 -20.29 47.76 1.33
N LEU A 484 -20.40 47.41 0.04
CA LEU A 484 -21.27 48.09 -0.90
C LEU A 484 -22.74 48.01 -0.46
N LYS A 485 -23.21 46.85 0.02
CA LYS A 485 -24.56 46.71 0.56
C LYS A 485 -24.81 47.62 1.77
N ALA A 486 -23.85 47.71 2.69
CA ALA A 486 -23.92 48.60 3.84
C ALA A 486 -24.00 50.09 3.43
N HIS A 487 -23.32 50.46 2.34
CA HIS A 487 -23.38 51.82 1.76
C HIS A 487 -24.57 52.06 0.83
N GLY A 488 -25.56 51.15 0.78
CA GLY A 488 -26.82 51.33 0.06
C GLY A 488 -26.78 50.96 -1.42
N THR A 489 -25.65 50.45 -1.92
CA THR A 489 -25.56 49.86 -3.25
C THR A 489 -26.19 48.46 -3.26
N ARG A 490 -27.12 48.23 -4.18
CA ARG A 490 -27.89 46.97 -4.27
C ARG A 490 -27.61 46.28 -5.60
N SER A 491 -27.62 44.95 -5.61
CA SER A 491 -27.47 44.19 -6.84
C SER A 491 -28.69 44.36 -7.76
N LYS A 492 -28.53 44.12 -9.06
CA LYS A 492 -29.62 44.23 -10.03
C LYS A 492 -30.81 43.32 -9.68
N SER A 493 -30.55 42.10 -9.23
CA SER A 493 -31.58 41.15 -8.79
C SER A 493 -32.32 41.63 -7.54
N GLU A 494 -31.62 42.16 -6.54
CA GLU A 494 -32.22 42.74 -5.34
C GLU A 494 -33.05 43.99 -5.64
N LEU A 495 -32.56 44.86 -6.54
CA LEU A 495 -33.32 46.03 -7.02
C LEU A 495 -34.61 45.61 -7.73
N ILE A 496 -34.57 44.57 -8.56
CA ILE A 496 -35.75 44.01 -9.21
C ILE A 496 -36.71 43.41 -8.18
N ALA A 497 -36.20 42.70 -7.18
CA ALA A 497 -37.03 42.14 -6.10
C ALA A 497 -37.68 43.22 -5.23
N GLN A 498 -37.03 44.37 -5.04
CA GLN A 498 -37.52 45.49 -4.24
C GLN A 498 -38.28 46.56 -5.03
N LEU A 499 -38.34 46.44 -6.35
CA LEU A 499 -39.06 47.36 -7.23
C LEU A 499 -40.52 47.56 -6.82
N PRO A 500 -41.28 46.51 -6.42
CA PRO A 500 -42.66 46.68 -5.93
C PRO A 500 -42.76 47.55 -4.67
N SER A 501 -41.83 47.39 -3.72
CA SER A 501 -41.84 48.18 -2.48
C SER A 501 -41.38 49.62 -2.71
N LEU A 502 -40.43 49.85 -3.62
CA LEU A 502 -40.04 51.19 -4.05
C LEU A 502 -41.19 51.94 -4.72
N VAL A 503 -41.97 51.27 -5.59
CA VAL A 503 -43.15 51.85 -6.23
C VAL A 503 -44.23 52.16 -5.18
N ALA A 504 -44.44 51.27 -4.21
CA ALA A 504 -45.36 51.52 -3.10
C ALA A 504 -44.91 52.70 -2.20
N ALA A 505 -43.61 52.85 -1.96
CA ALA A 505 -43.04 53.97 -1.21
C ALA A 505 -43.18 55.30 -1.97
N LEU A 506 -42.95 55.30 -3.29
CA LEU A 506 -43.19 56.45 -4.17
C LEU A 506 -44.66 56.87 -4.18
N HIS A 507 -45.59 55.90 -4.19
CA HIS A 507 -47.02 56.19 -4.13
C HIS A 507 -47.42 56.86 -2.81
N ASN A 508 -46.79 56.46 -1.70
CA ASN A 508 -47.01 57.01 -0.36
C ASN A 508 -46.13 58.23 -0.03
N LEU A 509 -45.32 58.71 -0.98
CA LEU A 509 -44.35 59.78 -0.75
C LEU A 509 -45.05 61.08 -0.29
N HIS A 510 -46.25 61.37 -0.78
CA HIS A 510 -47.08 62.52 -0.37
C HIS A 510 -47.47 62.52 1.13
N LYS A 511 -47.40 61.37 1.82
CA LYS A 511 -47.69 61.22 3.25
C LYS A 511 -46.44 61.32 4.14
N THR A 512 -45.25 61.44 3.55
CA THR A 512 -44.00 61.49 4.33
C THR A 512 -43.80 62.85 4.99
N ALA A 513 -43.39 62.83 6.26
CA ALA A 513 -43.18 64.03 7.08
C ALA A 513 -42.16 65.04 6.48
N GLN A 514 -41.26 64.57 5.62
CA GLN A 514 -40.28 65.40 4.91
C GLN A 514 -40.90 66.26 3.78
N LEU A 515 -42.04 65.82 3.20
CA LEU A 515 -42.74 66.57 2.16
C LEU A 515 -43.81 67.52 2.72
N SER A 516 -44.37 67.22 3.89
CA SER A 516 -45.39 68.01 4.58
C SER A 516 -44.85 69.09 5.53
N THR A 517 -43.52 69.22 5.69
CA THR A 517 -42.92 70.24 6.56
C THR A 517 -43.15 71.68 6.06
N SER A 518 -43.58 72.56 6.96
CA SER A 518 -43.77 73.99 6.71
C SER A 518 -42.50 74.82 6.90
N ASP A 519 -41.41 74.23 7.40
CA ASP A 519 -40.13 74.93 7.63
C ASP A 519 -39.42 75.24 6.29
N VAL A 520 -39.07 76.50 6.07
CA VAL A 520 -38.43 77.01 4.86
C VAL A 520 -36.97 76.56 4.75
N GLN A 521 -36.27 76.42 5.88
CA GLN A 521 -34.88 75.93 5.93
C GLN A 521 -34.80 74.43 5.58
N ALA A 522 -35.77 73.65 6.06
CA ALA A 522 -35.90 72.24 5.69
C ALA A 522 -36.25 72.07 4.19
N ARG A 523 -37.06 72.98 3.63
CA ARG A 523 -37.40 72.98 2.19
C ARG A 523 -36.22 73.31 1.28
N SER A 524 -35.31 74.21 1.67
CA SER A 524 -34.12 74.53 0.87
C SER A 524 -33.07 73.42 0.87
N ARG A 525 -32.98 72.64 1.95
CA ARG A 525 -32.11 71.45 2.05
C ARG A 525 -32.73 70.17 1.44
N ARG A 526 -33.99 70.22 1.00
CA ARG A 526 -34.75 69.08 0.41
C ARG A 526 -34.05 68.44 -0.79
N TRP A 527 -33.39 69.24 -1.62
CA TRP A 527 -32.71 68.80 -2.84
C TRP A 527 -31.18 68.71 -2.66
N LEU A 528 -30.69 68.92 -1.43
CA LEU A 528 -29.27 68.85 -1.11
C LEU A 528 -28.85 67.38 -1.04
N ARG A 529 -28.45 66.82 -2.19
CA ARG A 529 -27.75 65.53 -2.21
C ARG A 529 -26.42 65.71 -1.48
N HIS A 530 -26.27 65.04 -0.35
CA HIS A 530 -24.97 64.94 0.30
C HIS A 530 -24.04 64.17 -0.65
N SER A 531 -22.80 64.64 -0.82
CA SER A 531 -21.80 63.88 -1.56
C SER A 531 -21.68 62.51 -0.91
N VAL A 532 -21.81 61.45 -1.70
CA VAL A 532 -21.52 60.10 -1.20
C VAL A 532 -20.00 60.04 -1.08
N ASP A 533 -19.50 59.94 0.14
CA ASP A 533 -18.06 59.75 0.35
C ASP A 533 -17.64 58.46 -0.38
N PRO A 534 -16.54 58.49 -1.17
CA PRO A 534 -16.08 57.31 -1.86
C PRO A 534 -15.77 56.21 -0.84
N VAL A 535 -16.38 55.04 -1.01
CA VAL A 535 -16.11 53.87 -0.18
C VAL A 535 -14.75 53.33 -0.56
N ASP A 536 -13.81 53.39 0.37
CA ASP A 536 -12.52 52.74 0.20
C ASP A 536 -12.72 51.22 0.26
N LEU A 537 -12.59 50.56 -0.90
CA LEU A 537 -12.68 49.10 -1.06
C LEU A 537 -11.30 48.43 -1.04
N SER A 538 -10.24 49.20 -0.75
CA SER A 538 -8.88 48.70 -0.71
C SER A 538 -8.62 47.84 0.52
N TYR A 539 -7.56 47.04 0.45
CA TYR A 539 -7.06 46.27 1.57
C TYR A 539 -6.54 47.17 2.71
N SER A 540 -6.28 48.47 2.53
CA SER A 540 -5.68 49.35 3.55
C SER A 540 -6.64 50.36 4.18
N GLY A 541 -7.83 50.60 3.60
CA GLY A 541 -8.87 51.53 4.11
C GLY A 541 -9.57 51.13 5.42
N ARG A 542 -8.91 50.30 6.22
CA ARG A 542 -9.47 49.33 7.16
C ARG A 542 -9.90 49.87 8.50
N GLU A 543 -9.16 50.84 9.04
CA GLU A 543 -9.38 51.30 10.42
C GLU A 543 -10.49 52.35 10.51
N THR A 544 -10.77 53.05 9.40
CA THR A 544 -11.77 54.13 9.34
C THR A 544 -13.19 53.62 9.05
N GLN A 545 -13.36 52.47 8.40
CA GLN A 545 -14.69 51.89 8.09
C GLN A 545 -15.18 50.88 9.13
N ALA A 546 -14.29 50.22 9.88
CA ALA A 546 -14.67 49.29 10.95
C ALA A 546 -15.56 49.95 12.01
N VAL A 547 -15.43 51.27 12.23
CA VAL A 547 -16.24 52.04 13.18
C VAL A 547 -17.70 52.24 12.71
N ARG A 548 -18.02 52.03 11.42
CA ARG A 548 -19.38 52.24 10.86
C ARG A 548 -20.16 50.95 10.57
N VAL A 549 -19.50 49.80 10.43
CA VAL A 549 -20.13 48.50 10.16
C VAL A 549 -20.54 47.78 11.48
N THR A 550 -20.05 48.23 12.64
CA THR A 550 -20.25 47.65 13.98
C THR A 550 -21.65 47.80 14.59
N ALA A 551 -22.71 47.81 13.78
CA ALA A 551 -24.06 47.61 14.32
C ALA A 551 -24.41 46.11 14.50
N ASN A 552 -23.77 45.20 13.76
CA ASN A 552 -23.95 43.75 13.87
C ASN A 552 -22.58 43.03 13.87
N ASP A 553 -22.30 42.19 14.87
CA ASP A 553 -21.03 41.46 15.06
C ASP A 553 -20.71 40.37 13.99
N GLU A 554 -21.55 40.19 12.96
CA GLU A 554 -21.50 39.04 12.04
C GLU A 554 -20.77 39.27 10.69
N ASP A 555 -20.32 40.49 10.37
CA ASP A 555 -19.79 40.85 9.04
C ASP A 555 -18.30 41.30 9.06
N THR A 556 -17.42 40.51 9.68
CA THR A 556 -15.98 40.81 9.73
C THR A 556 -15.20 40.18 8.56
N LEU A 557 -14.16 40.84 8.06
CA LEU A 557 -13.30 40.33 6.97
C LEU A 557 -12.77 38.89 7.21
N PRO A 558 -12.31 38.51 8.43
CA PRO A 558 -11.90 37.13 8.71
C PRO A 558 -13.00 36.09 8.47
N GLN A 559 -14.27 36.41 8.74
CA GLN A 559 -15.39 35.49 8.48
C GLN A 559 -15.64 35.29 6.98
N PHE A 560 -15.52 36.34 6.17
CA PHE A 560 -15.61 36.22 4.70
C PHE A 560 -14.47 35.40 4.11
N LEU A 561 -13.24 35.57 4.62
CA LEU A 561 -12.10 34.75 4.23
C LEU A 561 -12.30 33.29 4.66
N LEU A 562 -12.81 33.04 5.87
CA LEU A 562 -13.13 31.69 6.35
C LEU A 562 -14.20 31.03 5.48
N LYS A 563 -15.23 31.78 5.07
CA LYS A 563 -16.26 31.29 4.13
C LYS A 563 -15.63 30.89 2.80
N ALA A 564 -14.80 31.75 2.21
CA ALA A 564 -14.10 31.45 0.96
C ALA A 564 -13.18 30.22 1.08
N ALA A 565 -12.50 30.07 2.22
CA ALA A 565 -11.67 28.90 2.51
C ALA A 565 -12.49 27.61 2.60
N LYS A 566 -13.66 27.64 3.25
CA LYS A 566 -14.58 26.47 3.29
C LYS A 566 -15.10 26.10 1.90
N GLU A 567 -15.45 27.08 1.07
CA GLU A 567 -15.87 26.82 -0.32
C GLU A 567 -14.74 26.15 -1.12
N ILE A 568 -13.50 26.63 -1.01
CA ILE A 568 -12.33 26.03 -1.69
C ILE A 568 -12.03 24.64 -1.16
N ALA A 569 -12.22 24.42 0.13
CA ALA A 569 -11.99 23.14 0.81
C ALA A 569 -13.09 22.11 0.60
N SER A 570 -14.22 22.50 0.00
CA SER A 570 -15.40 21.64 -0.19
C SER A 570 -15.23 20.60 -1.29
N ALA A 571 -16.12 19.61 -1.29
CA ALA A 571 -16.35 18.74 -2.42
C ALA A 571 -17.28 19.41 -3.46
N ILE A 572 -17.38 18.84 -4.65
CA ILE A 572 -18.37 19.25 -5.65
C ILE A 572 -19.77 18.81 -5.21
N ASP A 573 -20.78 19.68 -5.35
CA ASP A 573 -22.17 19.32 -5.12
C ASP A 573 -22.66 18.30 -6.19
N PRO A 574 -23.15 17.10 -5.79
CA PRO A 574 -23.64 16.09 -6.72
C PRO A 574 -24.80 16.57 -7.62
N GLU A 575 -25.63 17.49 -7.15
CA GLU A 575 -26.77 18.03 -7.92
C GLU A 575 -26.36 19.22 -8.80
N LYS A 576 -25.32 19.96 -8.41
CA LYS A 576 -24.83 21.17 -9.11
C LYS A 576 -23.30 21.17 -9.19
N PRO A 577 -22.71 20.59 -10.26
CA PRO A 577 -21.27 20.45 -10.40
C PRO A 577 -20.45 21.76 -10.34
N ASP A 578 -21.07 22.90 -10.62
CA ASP A 578 -20.44 24.22 -10.60
C ASP A 578 -20.41 24.87 -9.19
N GLN A 579 -21.00 24.24 -8.17
CA GLN A 579 -21.14 24.81 -6.83
C GLN A 579 -20.39 23.99 -5.76
N PRO A 580 -19.83 24.67 -4.74
CA PRO A 580 -19.23 24.00 -3.59
C PRO A 580 -20.32 23.30 -2.76
N SER A 581 -20.01 22.10 -2.27
CA SER A 581 -20.87 21.33 -1.37
C SER A 581 -20.75 21.81 0.08
N ASP A 582 -21.73 21.45 0.91
CA ASP A 582 -21.68 21.63 2.37
C ASP A 582 -20.75 20.61 3.08
N VAL A 583 -20.13 19.71 2.33
CA VAL A 583 -19.21 18.68 2.85
C VAL A 583 -17.77 18.98 2.40
N PRO A 584 -16.77 18.87 3.28
CA PRO A 584 -15.37 19.06 2.90
C PRO A 584 -14.89 17.95 1.96
N TYR A 585 -13.89 18.26 1.13
CA TYR A 585 -13.18 17.24 0.38
C TYR A 585 -12.48 16.26 1.35
N ASN A 586 -12.70 14.96 1.16
CA ASN A 586 -12.29 13.91 2.10
C ASN A 586 -11.54 12.71 1.48
N GLU A 587 -11.01 12.88 0.26
CA GLU A 587 -10.30 11.85 -0.52
C GLU A 587 -11.16 10.67 -1.02
N PHE A 588 -12.43 10.57 -0.61
CA PHE A 588 -13.42 9.62 -1.14
C PHE A 588 -14.45 10.30 -2.06
N ASN A 589 -14.63 11.61 -1.90
CA ASN A 589 -15.45 12.45 -2.77
C ASN A 589 -14.60 13.23 -3.81
N THR A 590 -15.25 13.96 -4.71
CA THR A 590 -14.56 14.76 -5.76
C THR A 590 -14.26 16.18 -5.23
N PRO A 591 -13.01 16.68 -5.33
CA PRO A 591 -12.64 17.99 -4.80
C PRO A 591 -13.19 19.13 -5.66
N TYR A 592 -13.67 20.21 -5.03
CA TYR A 592 -14.01 21.44 -5.76
C TYR A 592 -12.77 22.19 -6.27
N SER A 593 -11.69 22.20 -5.49
CA SER A 593 -10.38 22.76 -5.90
C SER A 593 -9.29 21.68 -5.90
N PRO A 594 -8.62 21.42 -7.05
CA PRO A 594 -7.52 20.46 -7.12
C PRO A 594 -6.29 20.95 -6.33
N ASP A 595 -6.13 22.26 -6.15
CA ASP A 595 -5.02 22.83 -5.38
C ASP A 595 -5.19 22.59 -3.88
N TRP A 596 -6.44 22.68 -3.40
CA TRP A 596 -6.78 22.30 -2.03
C TRP A 596 -6.54 20.80 -1.78
N MET A 597 -6.88 19.94 -2.73
CA MET A 597 -6.60 18.49 -2.62
C MET A 597 -5.10 18.23 -2.35
N ALA A 598 -4.21 18.90 -3.08
CA ALA A 598 -2.77 18.74 -2.88
C ALA A 598 -2.30 19.27 -1.51
N LEU A 599 -2.81 20.44 -1.09
CA LEU A 599 -2.53 21.02 0.22
C LEU A 599 -3.02 20.10 1.35
N LEU A 600 -4.25 19.63 1.27
CA LEU A 600 -4.84 18.71 2.25
C LEU A 600 -4.03 17.42 2.32
N LYS A 601 -3.68 16.83 1.17
CA LYS A 601 -2.81 15.64 1.11
C LYS A 601 -1.50 15.87 1.87
N PHE A 602 -0.83 17.00 1.64
CA PHE A 602 0.42 17.34 2.33
C PHE A 602 0.20 17.46 3.85
N VAL A 603 -0.84 18.16 4.28
CA VAL A 603 -1.17 18.32 5.71
C VAL A 603 -1.43 16.97 6.37
N LEU A 604 -2.25 16.13 5.76
CA LEU A 604 -2.59 14.81 6.31
C LEU A 604 -1.37 13.87 6.34
N ASP A 605 -0.52 13.91 5.31
CA ASP A 605 0.73 13.13 5.30
C ASP A 605 1.70 13.61 6.38
N LYS A 606 1.75 14.92 6.68
CA LYS A 606 2.55 15.47 7.79
C LYS A 606 1.95 15.17 9.15
N GLN A 607 0.63 15.11 9.29
CA GLN A 607 -0.04 14.70 10.54
C GLN A 607 0.35 13.28 10.97
N VAL A 608 0.50 12.35 10.02
CA VAL A 608 1.05 11.02 10.30
C VAL A 608 2.58 10.98 10.38
N LEU A 609 3.26 12.14 10.40
CA LEU A 609 4.71 12.36 10.52
C LEU A 609 5.54 11.88 9.32
N GLU A 610 4.97 11.83 8.11
CA GLU A 610 5.68 11.31 6.94
C GLU A 610 6.76 12.27 6.42
N ASN A 611 7.92 11.71 6.06
CA ASN A 611 9.09 12.41 5.53
C ASN A 611 9.64 13.50 6.47
N ILE A 612 9.53 13.29 7.79
CA ILE A 612 10.20 14.10 8.79
C ILE A 612 11.54 13.42 9.14
N PRO A 613 12.67 14.13 9.06
CA PRO A 613 13.97 13.58 9.43
C PRO A 613 13.97 13.03 10.86
N PHE A 614 14.50 11.81 11.02
CA PHE A 614 14.39 11.04 12.26
C PHE A 614 14.97 11.74 13.50
N HIS A 615 16.03 12.54 13.34
CA HIS A 615 16.66 13.28 14.45
C HIS A 615 15.79 14.42 15.02
N TYR A 616 14.76 14.87 14.30
CA TYR A 616 13.76 15.79 14.87
C TYR A 616 12.62 15.02 15.57
N LEU A 617 12.42 13.75 15.23
CA LEU A 617 11.45 12.89 15.90
C LEU A 617 11.97 12.41 17.25
N ILE A 618 13.24 11.98 17.28
CA ILE A 618 13.97 11.56 18.47
C ILE A 618 15.30 12.32 18.51
N PRO A 619 15.38 13.46 19.24
CA PRO A 619 16.61 14.24 19.34
C PRO A 619 17.78 13.50 19.99
N ASP A 620 17.48 12.60 20.96
CA ASP A 620 18.48 11.76 21.61
C ASP A 620 18.11 10.27 21.49
N ILE A 621 18.94 9.52 20.77
CA ILE A 621 18.76 8.08 20.54
C ILE A 621 18.98 7.24 21.82
N SER A 622 19.61 7.81 22.86
CA SER A 622 19.78 7.12 24.14
C SER A 622 18.44 6.76 24.80
N ALA A 623 17.38 7.50 24.49
CA ALA A 623 16.02 7.22 24.94
C ALA A 623 15.45 5.92 24.34
N LEU A 624 16.03 5.40 23.26
CA LEU A 624 15.61 4.18 22.54
C LEU A 624 16.81 3.21 22.35
N PRO A 625 17.24 2.51 23.42
CA PRO A 625 18.29 1.49 23.35
C PRO A 625 17.88 0.26 22.52
N LEU A 626 18.82 -0.61 22.17
CA LEU A 626 18.54 -1.86 21.47
C LEU A 626 17.70 -2.81 22.35
N GLU A 627 16.80 -3.57 21.73
CA GLU A 627 15.80 -4.43 22.40
C GLU A 627 14.88 -3.65 23.34
N SER A 628 14.36 -2.51 22.87
CA SER A 628 13.47 -1.65 23.66
C SER A 628 12.23 -1.17 22.92
N MET A 629 11.15 -1.01 23.70
CA MET A 629 9.88 -0.43 23.26
C MET A 629 9.57 0.83 24.06
N ARG A 630 9.23 1.92 23.38
CA ARG A 630 8.98 3.23 23.97
C ARG A 630 7.64 3.78 23.53
N PHE A 631 6.77 4.06 24.49
CA PHE A 631 5.45 4.66 24.27
C PHE A 631 5.51 6.18 24.36
N PHE A 632 4.65 6.87 23.62
CA PHE A 632 4.58 8.32 23.64
C PHE A 632 3.19 8.82 23.21
N ARG A 633 2.89 10.06 23.57
CA ARG A 633 1.80 10.86 23.04
C ARG A 633 2.32 11.78 21.95
N ILE A 634 1.44 12.15 21.02
CA ILE A 634 1.75 13.12 19.98
C ILE A 634 1.50 14.52 20.54
N ASP A 635 2.53 15.37 20.51
CA ASP A 635 2.39 16.77 20.88
C ASP A 635 1.72 17.55 19.74
N TRP A 636 0.42 17.77 19.86
CA TRP A 636 -0.34 18.55 18.88
C TRP A 636 0.17 19.99 18.75
N ARG A 637 0.83 20.54 19.77
CA ARG A 637 1.43 21.89 19.72
C ARG A 637 2.63 21.93 18.78
N TRP A 638 3.42 20.87 18.78
CA TRP A 638 4.54 20.68 17.86
C TRP A 638 4.02 20.53 16.42
N MET A 639 2.95 19.77 16.25
CA MET A 639 2.30 19.58 14.94
C MET A 639 1.74 20.89 14.39
N ASP A 640 1.08 21.68 15.23
CA ASP A 640 0.55 23.00 14.85
C ASP A 640 1.67 23.95 14.43
N ALA A 641 2.77 24.01 15.19
CA ALA A 641 3.94 24.82 14.84
C ALA A 641 4.56 24.38 13.50
N LEU A 642 4.66 23.07 13.24
CA LEU A 642 5.13 22.54 11.96
C LEU A 642 4.21 22.94 10.79
N LEU A 643 2.90 22.79 10.96
CA LEU A 643 1.93 23.14 9.92
C LEU A 643 1.90 24.66 9.68
N ASP A 644 2.03 25.47 10.73
CA ASP A 644 2.11 26.93 10.63
C ASP A 644 3.34 27.35 9.82
N GLY A 645 4.50 26.77 10.11
CA GLY A 645 5.72 27.02 9.33
C GLY A 645 5.59 26.61 7.87
N ALA A 646 4.96 25.47 7.59
CA ALA A 646 4.73 25.01 6.22
C ALA A 646 3.77 25.93 5.43
N LEU A 647 2.68 26.37 6.06
CA LEU A 647 1.67 27.24 5.45
C LEU A 647 2.09 28.72 5.44
N SER A 648 3.25 29.06 6.02
CA SER A 648 3.79 30.42 6.01
C SER A 648 4.25 30.91 4.65
N LEU A 649 4.51 29.99 3.72
CA LEU A 649 5.02 30.28 2.39
C LEU A 649 3.99 30.99 1.52
N SER A 650 4.48 31.78 0.56
CA SER A 650 3.66 32.52 -0.39
C SER A 650 2.74 33.58 0.26
N ASN A 651 3.19 34.17 1.38
CA ASN A 651 2.55 35.36 1.94
C ASN A 651 3.02 36.61 1.17
N TYR A 652 2.09 37.32 0.54
CA TYR A 652 2.34 38.56 -0.20
C TYR A 652 1.42 39.71 0.23
N ILE A 653 0.64 39.53 1.31
CA ILE A 653 -0.47 40.41 1.64
C ILE A 653 -0.22 41.19 2.94
N ASP A 654 -0.10 40.48 4.06
CA ASP A 654 -0.03 41.08 5.39
C ASP A 654 1.28 40.66 6.06
N GLN A 655 2.09 41.64 6.48
CA GLN A 655 3.39 41.38 7.09
C GLN A 655 3.27 41.05 8.59
N ASP A 656 2.22 41.55 9.25
CA ASP A 656 2.05 41.45 10.69
C ASP A 656 1.13 40.28 11.07
N HIS A 657 -0.03 40.13 10.40
CA HIS A 657 -0.99 39.08 10.73
C HIS A 657 -1.67 38.45 9.50
N ASP A 658 -1.36 37.17 9.26
CA ASP A 658 -1.77 36.43 8.07
C ASP A 658 -3.19 35.86 8.17
N LYS A 659 -4.20 36.73 7.98
CA LYS A 659 -5.63 36.38 8.04
C LYS A 659 -6.06 35.30 7.05
N VAL A 660 -5.35 35.15 5.93
CA VAL A 660 -5.63 34.10 4.94
C VAL A 660 -5.20 32.73 5.48
N ARG A 661 -4.05 32.67 6.17
CA ARG A 661 -3.60 31.46 6.85
C ARG A 661 -4.54 31.05 7.97
N ASP A 662 -5.07 32.00 8.75
CA ASP A 662 -6.13 31.71 9.74
C ASP A 662 -7.35 31.05 9.12
N ALA A 663 -7.80 31.55 7.96
CA ALA A 663 -8.91 30.96 7.22
C ALA A 663 -8.60 29.52 6.74
N ILE A 664 -7.37 29.25 6.30
CA ILE A 664 -6.91 27.90 5.93
C ILE A 664 -6.97 26.97 7.16
N PHE A 665 -6.46 27.39 8.31
CA PHE A 665 -6.56 26.61 9.55
C PHE A 665 -8.02 26.38 9.98
N GLY A 666 -8.90 27.37 9.78
CA GLY A 666 -10.33 27.22 10.02
C GLY A 666 -11.00 26.19 9.09
N ALA A 667 -10.60 26.12 7.82
CA ALA A 667 -11.06 25.10 6.88
C ALA A 667 -10.51 23.69 7.23
N LEU A 668 -9.25 23.60 7.68
CA LEU A 668 -8.69 22.36 8.20
C LEU A 668 -9.42 21.90 9.47
N LYS A 669 -9.77 22.82 10.38
CA LYS A 669 -10.57 22.50 11.57
C LYS A 669 -11.94 21.94 11.17
N TRP A 670 -12.62 22.59 10.22
CA TRP A 670 -13.88 22.11 9.66
C TRP A 670 -13.78 20.68 9.10
N TYR A 671 -12.69 20.35 8.40
CA TYR A 671 -12.43 19.00 7.93
C TYR A 671 -12.35 17.96 9.07
N HIS A 672 -11.66 18.27 10.17
CA HIS A 672 -11.53 17.34 11.31
C HIS A 672 -12.80 17.23 12.17
N GLU A 673 -13.73 18.18 12.06
CA GLU A 673 -15.00 18.17 12.77
C GLU A 673 -16.13 17.51 11.97
N THR A 674 -15.97 17.37 10.64
CA THR A 674 -17.00 16.83 9.76
C THR A 674 -16.89 15.30 9.64
N GLY A 675 -17.99 14.59 9.92
CA GLY A 675 -18.06 13.13 9.75
C GLY A 675 -18.09 12.70 8.29
N VAL A 676 -17.40 11.60 7.98
CA VAL A 676 -17.34 11.02 6.64
C VAL A 676 -18.43 9.96 6.49
N ALA A 677 -19.39 10.18 5.58
CA ALA A 677 -20.54 9.30 5.38
C ALA A 677 -20.13 7.87 5.02
N GLU A 678 -19.10 7.72 4.19
CA GLU A 678 -18.50 6.46 3.77
C GLU A 678 -17.93 5.62 4.93
N HIS A 679 -17.73 6.24 6.10
CA HIS A 679 -17.17 5.64 7.31
C HIS A 679 -18.20 5.60 8.44
N GLY A 680 -19.50 5.57 8.12
CA GLY A 680 -20.55 5.58 9.14
C GLY A 680 -20.67 6.92 9.89
N GLY A 681 -20.19 8.02 9.32
CA GLY A 681 -20.23 9.34 9.92
C GLY A 681 -19.08 9.62 10.91
N GLU A 682 -18.03 8.79 10.92
CA GLU A 682 -16.84 9.05 11.73
C GLU A 682 -16.01 10.21 11.21
N VAL A 683 -15.48 11.01 12.14
CA VAL A 683 -14.52 12.07 11.81
C VAL A 683 -13.18 11.49 11.39
N PRO A 684 -12.45 12.12 10.44
CA PRO A 684 -11.13 11.66 10.04
C PRO A 684 -10.20 11.47 11.25
N PRO A 685 -9.61 10.27 11.46
CA PRO A 685 -8.78 10.01 12.62
C PRO A 685 -7.46 10.78 12.55
N VAL A 686 -7.01 11.30 13.68
CA VAL A 686 -5.70 11.98 13.86
C VAL A 686 -4.86 11.15 14.83
N PRO A 687 -3.55 10.99 14.62
CA PRO A 687 -2.70 10.26 15.56
C PRO A 687 -2.58 11.00 16.90
N VAL A 688 -2.87 10.31 18.00
CA VAL A 688 -2.80 10.84 19.37
C VAL A 688 -1.74 10.12 20.19
N TYR A 689 -1.58 8.81 19.96
CA TYR A 689 -0.69 7.95 20.73
C TYR A 689 0.19 7.12 19.80
N GLY A 690 1.31 6.60 20.30
CA GLY A 690 2.19 5.76 19.50
C GLY A 690 3.20 4.98 20.31
N CYS A 691 3.92 4.09 19.61
CA CYS A 691 5.07 3.41 20.16
C CYS A 691 6.19 3.28 19.12
N LEU A 692 7.42 3.36 19.62
CA LEU A 692 8.65 3.09 18.90
C LEU A 692 9.20 1.77 19.42
N ILE A 693 9.58 0.88 18.51
CA ILE A 693 10.15 -0.42 18.85
C ILE A 693 11.51 -0.49 18.16
N ARG A 694 12.57 -0.75 18.92
CA ARG A 694 13.92 -0.97 18.39
C ARG A 694 14.41 -2.35 18.83
N SER A 695 14.51 -3.29 17.90
CA SER A 695 14.80 -4.69 18.20
C SER A 695 15.30 -5.44 16.97
N ASN A 696 16.17 -6.43 17.18
CA ASN A 696 16.55 -7.41 16.17
C ASN A 696 15.35 -8.24 15.67
N LEU A 697 14.23 -8.29 16.41
CA LEU A 697 12.98 -8.88 15.94
C LEU A 697 12.42 -8.16 14.71
N ILE A 698 12.60 -6.84 14.60
CA ILE A 698 12.12 -6.07 13.43
C ILE A 698 12.98 -6.37 12.20
N VAL A 699 14.29 -6.57 12.42
CA VAL A 699 15.22 -6.99 11.35
C VAL A 699 14.82 -8.37 10.83
N LYS A 700 14.52 -9.32 11.72
CA LYS A 700 14.09 -10.68 11.36
C LYS A 700 12.69 -10.70 10.74
N PHE A 701 11.77 -9.90 11.27
CA PHE A 701 10.36 -9.86 10.89
C PHE A 701 9.92 -8.43 10.56
N PRO A 702 10.24 -7.94 9.35
CA PRO A 702 9.91 -6.57 8.97
C PRO A 702 8.39 -6.33 8.87
N ASP A 703 7.59 -7.39 8.79
CA ASP A 703 6.12 -7.30 8.73
C ASP A 703 5.42 -7.67 10.05
N MET A 704 6.06 -7.34 11.18
CA MET A 704 5.53 -7.64 12.52
C MET A 704 4.07 -7.19 12.66
N LYS A 705 3.17 -8.10 13.02
CA LYS A 705 1.75 -7.75 13.17
C LYS A 705 1.55 -6.95 14.45
N VAL A 706 0.88 -5.80 14.34
CA VAL A 706 0.53 -4.94 15.47
C VAL A 706 -0.99 -4.89 15.60
N GLU A 707 -1.51 -5.35 16.73
CA GLU A 707 -2.95 -5.35 17.03
C GLU A 707 -3.24 -4.52 18.28
N VAL A 708 -4.35 -3.79 18.25
CA VAL A 708 -4.89 -3.13 19.43
C VAL A 708 -5.89 -4.07 20.11
N LEU A 709 -5.72 -4.26 21.41
CA LEU A 709 -6.56 -5.12 22.25
C LEU A 709 -7.60 -4.24 22.98
N PRO A 710 -8.90 -4.42 22.74
CA PRO A 710 -9.96 -3.82 23.54
C PRO A 710 -10.43 -4.75 24.68
N ALA A 711 -11.06 -4.22 25.73
CA ALA A 711 -11.72 -5.02 26.78
C ALA A 711 -13.16 -5.41 26.39
N GLN A 712 -13.84 -4.57 25.63
CA GLN A 712 -15.16 -4.82 25.03
C GLN A 712 -15.13 -4.36 23.59
N LEU A 713 -15.98 -4.86 22.68
CA LEU A 713 -16.03 -4.29 21.33
C LEU A 713 -16.37 -2.80 21.43
N PRO A 714 -15.45 -1.90 21.05
CA PRO A 714 -15.77 -0.49 21.00
C PRO A 714 -16.71 -0.25 19.81
N ASP A 715 -17.68 0.64 19.98
CA ASP A 715 -18.47 1.16 18.86
C ASP A 715 -17.54 1.78 17.80
N LYS A 716 -16.41 2.35 18.24
CA LYS A 716 -15.37 2.97 17.40
C LYS A 716 -13.97 2.45 17.75
N PRO A 717 -13.44 1.42 17.07
CA PRO A 717 -12.15 0.86 17.40
C PRO A 717 -10.99 1.84 17.16
N PRO A 718 -9.95 1.82 18.00
CA PRO A 718 -8.72 2.55 17.73
C PRO A 718 -8.12 2.10 16.39
N VAL A 719 -7.73 3.07 15.56
CA VAL A 719 -7.18 2.82 14.23
C VAL A 719 -5.66 2.89 14.29
N LEU A 720 -4.99 1.84 13.80
CA LEU A 720 -3.56 1.89 13.50
C LEU A 720 -3.36 2.80 12.29
N MET A 721 -2.87 4.01 12.52
CA MET A 721 -2.74 5.06 11.52
C MET A 721 -1.47 4.92 10.68
N ARG A 722 -0.38 4.48 11.33
CA ARG A 722 0.92 4.29 10.70
C ARG A 722 1.62 3.09 11.31
N HIS A 723 2.24 2.29 10.47
CA HIS A 723 3.10 1.18 10.81
C HIS A 723 4.20 1.14 9.74
N LYS A 724 5.41 1.61 10.11
CA LYS A 724 6.53 1.79 9.18
C LYS A 724 7.86 1.53 9.88
N ILE A 725 8.74 0.81 9.20
CA ILE A 725 10.15 0.68 9.56
C ILE A 725 10.85 1.99 9.17
N VAL A 726 11.41 2.71 10.14
CA VAL A 726 12.06 4.02 9.94
C VAL A 726 13.58 3.85 9.78
N THR A 727 14.16 2.91 10.52
CA THR A 727 15.53 2.41 10.35
C THR A 727 15.47 0.87 10.33
N PRO A 728 16.48 0.15 9.81
CA PRO A 728 16.40 -1.31 9.67
C PRO A 728 16.02 -2.08 10.96
N ASP A 729 16.35 -1.52 12.12
CA ASP A 729 16.10 -2.06 13.45
C ASP A 729 14.95 -1.36 14.21
N THR A 730 14.36 -0.28 13.67
CA THR A 730 13.37 0.55 14.38
C THR A 730 12.04 0.71 13.62
N MET A 731 10.96 0.41 14.31
CA MET A 731 9.58 0.48 13.83
C MET A 731 8.80 1.58 14.57
N LEU A 732 8.03 2.36 13.83
CA LEU A 732 7.13 3.39 14.34
C LEU A 732 5.67 3.00 14.11
N CYS A 733 4.90 3.00 15.20
CA CYS A 733 3.46 2.78 15.19
C CYS A 733 2.71 3.98 15.75
N LEU A 734 1.65 4.43 15.07
CA LEU A 734 0.78 5.52 15.50
C LEU A 734 -0.68 5.06 15.58
N PHE A 735 -1.39 5.50 16.62
CA PHE A 735 -2.76 5.13 16.95
C PHE A 735 -3.66 6.37 17.08
N SER A 736 -4.94 6.23 16.74
CA SER A 736 -5.92 7.33 16.80
C SER A 736 -6.46 7.65 18.20
N LYS A 737 -6.24 6.78 19.19
CA LYS A 737 -6.69 6.95 20.59
C LYS A 737 -5.57 6.59 21.57
N GLU A 738 -5.61 7.14 22.77
CA GLU A 738 -4.77 6.70 23.89
C GLU A 738 -5.31 5.40 24.52
N PRO A 739 -4.47 4.62 25.25
CA PRO A 739 -4.93 3.48 26.02
C PRO A 739 -5.92 3.93 27.10
N SER A 740 -7.18 3.53 26.98
CA SER A 740 -8.26 3.79 27.93
C SER A 740 -9.29 2.66 27.88
N GLU A 741 -9.71 2.16 29.04
CA GLU A 741 -10.80 1.18 29.11
C GLU A 741 -12.15 1.82 28.74
N PRO A 742 -13.05 1.11 28.01
CA PRO A 742 -12.95 -0.29 27.56
C PRO A 742 -12.36 -0.46 26.14
N ASP A 743 -12.13 0.63 25.39
CA ASP A 743 -11.84 0.60 23.94
C ASP A 743 -10.39 0.20 23.59
N PHE A 744 -9.41 0.53 24.45
CA PHE A 744 -7.99 0.29 24.20
C PHE A 744 -7.29 -0.08 25.52
N THR A 745 -7.15 -1.38 25.77
CA THR A 745 -6.59 -1.93 27.03
C THR A 745 -5.20 -2.52 26.87
N GLY A 746 -4.75 -2.74 25.64
CA GLY A 746 -3.43 -3.29 25.40
C GLY A 746 -3.03 -3.32 23.94
N LEU A 747 -1.80 -3.75 23.69
CA LEU A 747 -1.27 -4.03 22.35
C LEU A 747 -0.84 -5.49 22.26
N ALA A 748 -0.91 -6.06 21.07
CA ALA A 748 -0.27 -7.33 20.78
C ALA A 748 0.70 -7.20 19.59
N LEU A 749 1.93 -7.62 19.80
CA LEU A 749 2.93 -7.81 18.75
C LEU A 749 2.98 -9.29 18.43
N THR A 750 2.72 -9.65 17.18
CA THR A 750 2.69 -11.06 16.75
C THR A 750 3.62 -11.26 15.56
N GLN A 751 4.39 -12.34 15.58
CA GLN A 751 5.17 -12.74 14.42
C GLN A 751 4.25 -12.88 13.18
N PRO A 752 4.65 -12.37 12.00
CA PRO A 752 3.81 -12.40 10.81
C PRO A 752 3.55 -13.85 10.35
N PRO A 753 2.28 -14.26 10.17
CA PRO A 753 1.91 -15.61 9.70
C PRO A 753 2.53 -16.01 8.35
N HIS A 754 2.67 -15.09 7.38
CA HIS A 754 3.33 -15.40 6.10
C HIS A 754 4.86 -15.53 6.20
N GLN A 755 5.46 -15.10 7.31
CA GLN A 755 6.88 -15.33 7.61
C GLN A 755 7.04 -16.35 8.75
N GLN A 756 6.01 -17.18 8.98
CA GLN A 756 6.13 -18.34 9.84
C GLN A 756 7.26 -19.20 9.30
N THR A 757 8.22 -19.47 10.18
CA THR A 757 9.44 -20.22 9.86
C THR A 757 9.20 -21.71 10.08
N PHE A 758 10.13 -22.57 9.66
CA PHE A 758 10.05 -24.02 9.90
C PHE A 758 11.23 -24.44 10.77
N VAL A 759 10.98 -25.37 11.70
CA VAL A 759 12.00 -25.87 12.63
C VAL A 759 11.95 -27.39 12.67
N GLY A 760 13.11 -28.04 12.74
CA GLY A 760 13.23 -29.49 12.78
C GLY A 760 12.77 -30.10 14.11
N GLY A 761 12.71 -29.31 15.18
CA GLY A 761 12.26 -29.72 16.52
C GLY A 761 12.25 -28.55 17.50
N SER A 762 11.72 -28.76 18.71
CA SER A 762 11.69 -27.75 19.78
C SER A 762 13.04 -27.57 20.51
N ASP A 763 13.86 -28.63 20.51
CA ASP A 763 15.24 -28.63 20.98
C ASP A 763 16.03 -29.62 20.14
N LEU A 764 17.03 -29.14 19.39
CA LEU A 764 17.91 -29.98 18.57
C LEU A 764 19.33 -29.90 19.09
N LYS A 765 19.86 -31.04 19.56
CA LYS A 765 21.22 -31.18 20.09
C LYS A 765 21.96 -32.34 19.42
N LYS A 766 23.27 -32.44 19.70
CA LYS A 766 24.13 -33.49 19.15
C LYS A 766 23.62 -34.92 19.41
N ASN A 767 22.93 -35.16 20.51
CA ASN A 767 22.49 -36.48 20.95
C ASN A 767 21.00 -36.59 21.23
N LYS A 768 20.20 -35.56 20.92
CA LYS A 768 18.76 -35.62 21.13
C LYS A 768 18.02 -34.65 20.22
N ILE A 769 16.82 -35.05 19.83
CA ILE A 769 15.82 -34.19 19.20
C ILE A 769 14.54 -34.30 20.01
N GLU A 770 14.05 -33.16 20.50
CA GLU A 770 12.74 -33.04 21.12
C GLU A 770 11.77 -32.44 20.11
N MET A 771 10.57 -33.01 19.99
CA MET A 771 9.47 -32.41 19.25
C MET A 771 8.23 -32.31 20.11
N ARG A 772 7.57 -31.16 20.03
CA ARG A 772 6.25 -30.91 20.63
C ARG A 772 5.23 -31.10 19.53
N TYR A 773 4.43 -32.17 19.62
CA TYR A 773 3.36 -32.45 18.67
C TYR A 773 2.19 -31.53 18.94
N LYS A 774 1.88 -30.71 17.93
CA LYS A 774 0.82 -29.71 17.98
C LYS A 774 -0.54 -30.33 17.68
N LYS A 775 -1.59 -29.65 18.11
CA LYS A 775 -2.96 -29.98 17.68
C LYS A 775 -3.17 -29.64 16.22
N ALA A 776 -3.89 -30.51 15.52
CA ALA A 776 -4.28 -30.32 14.13
C ALA A 776 -5.80 -30.37 14.04
N TYR A 777 -6.40 -29.47 13.27
CA TYR A 777 -7.84 -29.32 13.16
C TYR A 777 -8.28 -29.49 11.71
N THR A 778 -9.24 -30.37 11.46
CA THR A 778 -9.93 -30.50 10.17
C THR A 778 -11.30 -29.83 10.18
N ALA A 779 -11.83 -29.52 11.36
CA ALA A 779 -13.04 -28.76 11.61
C ALA A 779 -12.75 -27.53 12.49
N ASP A 780 -13.75 -26.68 12.73
CA ASP A 780 -13.59 -25.49 13.59
C ASP A 780 -13.17 -25.90 15.01
N GLU A 781 -12.12 -25.26 15.53
CA GLU A 781 -11.47 -25.54 16.83
C GLU A 781 -12.39 -25.26 18.02
N GLY A 782 -13.40 -24.40 17.85
CA GLY A 782 -14.39 -24.09 18.88
C GLY A 782 -13.76 -23.46 20.12
N SER A 783 -13.75 -24.19 21.24
CA SER A 783 -13.24 -23.72 22.54
C SER A 783 -12.01 -24.49 23.02
N ASP A 784 -11.36 -25.27 22.16
CA ASP A 784 -10.17 -26.04 22.53
C ASP A 784 -8.92 -25.14 22.60
N ASP A 785 -8.01 -25.42 23.53
CA ASP A 785 -6.76 -24.65 23.67
C ASP A 785 -5.71 -25.19 22.70
N VAL A 786 -5.48 -24.45 21.62
CA VAL A 786 -4.53 -24.78 20.54
C VAL A 786 -3.07 -24.70 21.01
N THR A 787 -2.79 -23.95 22.09
CA THR A 787 -1.41 -23.67 22.53
C THR A 787 -0.77 -24.84 23.27
N VAL A 788 -1.59 -25.79 23.76
CA VAL A 788 -1.13 -26.96 24.51
C VAL A 788 -0.76 -28.08 23.53
N PRO A 789 0.49 -28.60 23.59
CA PRO A 789 0.89 -29.71 22.75
C PRO A 789 0.16 -31.01 23.14
N ILE A 790 -0.16 -31.83 22.15
CA ILE A 790 -0.75 -33.17 22.33
C ILE A 790 0.23 -34.13 23.02
N ALA A 791 1.50 -34.02 22.64
CA ALA A 791 2.57 -34.88 23.14
C ALA A 791 3.90 -34.15 23.04
N ILE A 792 4.82 -34.48 23.95
CA ILE A 792 6.23 -34.14 23.80
C ILE A 792 6.95 -35.47 23.61
N LYS A 793 7.64 -35.62 22.48
CA LYS A 793 8.41 -36.81 22.14
C LYS A 793 9.88 -36.45 22.04
N GLU A 794 10.72 -37.36 22.49
CA GLU A 794 12.18 -37.23 22.45
C GLU A 794 12.76 -38.46 21.78
N TRP A 795 13.70 -38.25 20.87
CA TRP A 795 14.47 -39.31 20.25
C TRP A 795 15.96 -39.05 20.45
N SER A 796 16.69 -40.11 20.74
CA SER A 796 18.14 -40.11 20.90
C SER A 796 18.75 -41.15 19.97
N PRO A 797 19.91 -40.87 19.33
CA PRO A 797 20.62 -41.85 18.51
C PRO A 797 20.98 -43.14 19.27
N SER A 798 21.12 -43.05 20.60
CA SER A 798 21.59 -44.12 21.47
C SER A 798 20.49 -44.82 22.26
N ASP A 799 19.20 -44.54 21.99
CA ASP A 799 18.09 -45.22 22.66
C ASP A 799 17.57 -46.43 21.86
N PRO A 800 17.95 -47.67 22.23
CA PRO A 800 17.48 -48.89 21.56
C PRO A 800 15.99 -49.19 21.79
N LYS A 801 15.29 -48.44 22.66
CA LYS A 801 13.84 -48.62 22.91
C LYS A 801 12.96 -47.78 21.99
N SER A 802 13.52 -46.83 21.26
CA SER A 802 12.76 -46.09 20.25
C SER A 802 12.37 -47.05 19.11
N LYS A 803 11.07 -47.21 18.85
CA LYS A 803 10.56 -48.15 17.83
C LYS A 803 10.82 -47.65 16.40
N GLU A 804 10.91 -46.33 16.22
CA GLU A 804 10.96 -45.65 14.92
C GLU A 804 11.99 -44.50 14.98
N SER A 805 12.79 -44.36 13.93
CA SER A 805 13.75 -43.26 13.77
C SER A 805 13.11 -42.12 12.97
N VAL A 806 13.10 -40.91 13.55
CA VAL A 806 12.52 -39.71 12.91
C VAL A 806 13.58 -38.75 12.37
N TYR A 807 14.83 -38.90 12.78
CA TYR A 807 15.93 -38.01 12.42
C TYR A 807 17.24 -38.78 12.29
N LEU A 808 17.95 -38.54 11.19
CA LEU A 808 19.27 -39.09 10.89
C LEU A 808 20.32 -38.03 11.21
N TRP A 809 21.07 -38.23 12.29
CA TRP A 809 22.25 -37.41 12.61
C TRP A 809 23.36 -37.72 11.62
N ASP A 810 23.83 -38.96 11.65
CA ASP A 810 24.93 -39.48 10.88
C ASP A 810 24.51 -40.79 10.19
N VAL A 811 25.00 -41.00 8.97
CA VAL A 811 24.85 -42.27 8.25
C VAL A 811 26.25 -42.82 8.03
N THR A 812 26.44 -44.10 8.35
CA THR A 812 27.69 -44.81 8.07
C THR A 812 27.42 -45.83 6.97
N PRO A 813 27.66 -45.48 5.69
CA PRO A 813 27.50 -46.44 4.59
C PRO A 813 28.50 -47.59 4.76
N ALA A 814 28.14 -48.79 4.32
CA ALA A 814 28.95 -50.00 4.50
C ALA A 814 30.37 -49.92 3.87
N SER A 815 30.65 -48.93 3.01
CA SER A 815 31.91 -48.78 2.29
C SER A 815 32.56 -47.39 2.36
N SER A 816 32.11 -46.49 3.24
CA SER A 816 32.49 -45.06 3.23
C SER A 816 32.63 -44.49 4.65
N PRO A 817 33.35 -43.36 4.85
CA PRO A 817 33.39 -42.68 6.14
C PRO A 817 32.00 -42.22 6.56
N THR A 818 31.78 -42.03 7.86
CA THR A 818 30.52 -41.52 8.41
C THR A 818 30.22 -40.13 7.84
N ILE A 819 28.99 -39.95 7.35
CA ILE A 819 28.49 -38.72 6.72
C ILE A 819 27.45 -38.09 7.63
N GLU A 820 27.57 -36.79 7.86
CA GLU A 820 26.60 -36.01 8.62
C GLU A 820 25.30 -35.81 7.79
N ALA A 821 24.35 -36.74 7.90
CA ALA A 821 23.11 -36.73 7.14
C ALA A 821 22.24 -35.52 7.49
N ARG A 822 22.09 -35.22 8.79
CA ARG A 822 21.31 -34.09 9.35
C ARG A 822 19.91 -33.96 8.76
N ARG A 823 19.20 -35.08 8.64
CA ARG A 823 18.01 -35.20 7.81
C ARG A 823 16.82 -35.74 8.61
N LEU A 824 15.66 -35.09 8.49
CA LEU A 824 14.40 -35.63 8.98
C LEU A 824 13.86 -36.74 8.06
N LEU A 825 13.45 -37.85 8.67
CA LEU A 825 12.77 -38.96 8.00
C LEU A 825 11.27 -38.67 7.93
N MET A 826 10.87 -37.95 6.87
CA MET A 826 9.51 -37.41 6.76
C MET A 826 8.40 -38.47 6.75
N GLU A 827 8.63 -39.66 6.17
CA GLU A 827 7.64 -40.75 6.16
C GLU A 827 7.35 -41.28 7.58
N SER A 828 8.39 -41.61 8.34
CA SER A 828 8.28 -42.07 9.72
C SER A 828 7.68 -40.98 10.61
N LEU A 829 8.17 -39.74 10.48
CA LEU A 829 7.69 -38.60 11.27
C LEU A 829 6.21 -38.30 11.01
N ALA A 830 5.78 -38.28 9.74
CA ALA A 830 4.40 -37.97 9.39
C ALA A 830 3.43 -39.06 9.85
N SER A 831 3.85 -40.32 9.76
CA SER A 831 3.06 -41.47 10.22
C SER A 831 2.90 -41.47 11.75
N ASP A 832 4.01 -41.24 12.49
CA ASP A 832 3.98 -41.17 13.94
C ASP A 832 3.17 -39.97 14.46
N TYR A 833 3.25 -38.83 13.78
CA TYR A 833 2.45 -37.65 14.11
C TYR A 833 0.95 -37.90 13.89
N LEU A 834 0.54 -38.40 12.70
CA LEU A 834 -0.85 -38.71 12.40
C LEU A 834 -1.46 -39.67 13.44
N LYS A 835 -0.74 -40.77 13.73
CA LYS A 835 -1.18 -41.76 14.72
C LYS A 835 -1.39 -41.13 16.10
N THR A 836 -0.46 -40.27 16.52
CA THR A 836 -0.55 -39.59 17.82
C THR A 836 -1.73 -38.63 17.89
N VAL A 837 -2.04 -37.92 16.80
CA VAL A 837 -3.20 -37.03 16.71
C VAL A 837 -4.50 -37.83 16.76
N GLN A 838 -4.60 -38.92 15.99
CA GLN A 838 -5.79 -39.80 15.98
C GLN A 838 -6.05 -40.48 17.33
N GLU A 839 -5.01 -40.81 18.09
CA GLU A 839 -5.14 -41.44 19.41
C GLU A 839 -5.56 -40.45 20.51
N LYS A 840 -5.18 -39.17 20.39
CA LYS A 840 -5.32 -38.18 21.48
C LYS A 840 -6.32 -37.07 21.22
N MET A 841 -6.70 -36.78 19.98
CA MET A 841 -7.73 -35.80 19.65
C MET A 841 -9.09 -36.46 19.44
N ASP A 842 -10.15 -35.73 19.78
CA ASP A 842 -11.52 -36.14 19.50
C ASP A 842 -11.80 -36.02 17.99
N LYS A 843 -12.54 -37.00 17.44
CA LYS A 843 -13.02 -37.00 16.04
C LYS A 843 -13.84 -35.76 15.69
N LYS A 844 -14.44 -35.08 16.68
CA LYS A 844 -15.10 -33.79 16.46
C LYS A 844 -14.15 -32.73 15.88
N TYR A 845 -12.89 -32.72 16.31
CA TYR A 845 -11.90 -31.71 15.93
C TYR A 845 -10.98 -32.18 14.79
N PHE A 846 -10.66 -33.47 14.78
CA PHE A 846 -9.78 -34.09 13.79
C PHE A 846 -10.38 -35.39 13.24
N ASP A 847 -10.79 -35.35 11.97
CA ASP A 847 -11.32 -36.49 11.22
C ASP A 847 -10.57 -36.63 9.90
N ASP A 848 -9.30 -37.05 10.01
CA ASP A 848 -8.44 -37.36 8.86
C ASP A 848 -7.78 -38.74 9.04
N ASP A 849 -7.67 -39.49 7.95
CA ASP A 849 -7.05 -40.82 7.86
C ASP A 849 -5.67 -40.80 7.20
N THR A 850 -5.25 -39.64 6.67
CA THR A 850 -4.10 -39.53 5.78
C THR A 850 -3.08 -38.53 6.33
N ALA A 851 -1.80 -38.92 6.34
CA ALA A 851 -0.72 -38.00 6.65
C ALA A 851 -0.50 -37.07 5.44
N THR A 852 -0.93 -35.81 5.56
CA THR A 852 -0.85 -34.83 4.46
C THR A 852 0.31 -33.85 4.63
N SER A 853 0.75 -33.22 3.55
CA SER A 853 1.77 -32.17 3.61
C SER A 853 1.28 -30.92 4.33
N ALA A 854 -0.04 -30.63 4.28
CA ALA A 854 -0.65 -29.57 5.08
C ALA A 854 -0.53 -29.86 6.60
N LEU A 855 -0.75 -31.11 7.00
CA LEU A 855 -0.61 -31.56 8.39
C LEU A 855 0.86 -31.45 8.85
N MET A 856 1.81 -31.85 8.00
CA MET A 856 3.23 -31.66 8.27
C MET A 856 3.65 -30.20 8.30
N ALA A 857 3.11 -29.35 7.42
CA ALA A 857 3.38 -27.91 7.45
C ALA A 857 2.92 -27.27 8.77
N ALA A 858 1.76 -27.68 9.30
CA ALA A 858 1.28 -27.21 10.61
C ALA A 858 2.22 -27.63 11.76
N GLN A 859 2.65 -28.90 11.75
CA GLN A 859 3.53 -29.46 12.78
C GLN A 859 4.94 -28.85 12.75
N MET A 860 5.54 -28.75 11.56
CA MET A 860 6.92 -28.28 11.36
C MET A 860 7.05 -26.76 11.39
N GLY A 861 5.94 -26.03 11.20
CA GLY A 861 5.91 -24.59 11.38
C GLY A 861 6.37 -24.22 12.79
N SER A 862 7.19 -23.19 12.93
CA SER A 862 7.53 -22.65 14.24
C SER A 862 6.27 -22.09 14.90
N VAL A 863 6.22 -22.15 16.23
CA VAL A 863 5.20 -21.43 16.98
C VAL A 863 5.43 -19.95 16.75
N ALA A 864 4.46 -19.25 16.18
CA ALA A 864 4.53 -17.81 16.10
C ALA A 864 4.35 -17.24 17.52
N TRP A 865 5.26 -16.39 17.94
CA TRP A 865 5.21 -15.81 19.28
C TRP A 865 4.39 -14.52 19.26
N ARG A 866 3.62 -14.33 20.33
CA ARG A 866 2.80 -13.14 20.56
C ARG A 866 3.17 -12.53 21.90
N LEU A 867 3.59 -11.28 21.88
CA LEU A 867 3.76 -10.46 23.08
C LEU A 867 2.49 -9.62 23.25
N LYS A 868 1.74 -9.88 24.31
CA LYS A 868 0.60 -9.07 24.76
C LYS A 868 1.10 -8.10 25.82
N LEU A 869 0.80 -6.83 25.64
CA LEU A 869 1.10 -5.75 26.56
C LEU A 869 -0.22 -5.24 27.10
N LYS A 870 -0.48 -5.45 28.39
CA LYS A 870 -1.59 -4.76 29.05
C LYS A 870 -1.16 -3.34 29.39
N LEU A 871 -1.98 -2.36 29.07
CA LEU A 871 -1.74 -0.94 29.31
C LEU A 871 -2.83 -0.41 30.24
N SER A 872 -2.51 -0.23 31.53
CA SER A 872 -3.41 0.42 32.50
C SER A 872 -2.97 1.85 32.80
N GLN A 873 -3.96 2.74 32.98
CA GLN A 873 -3.74 4.08 33.54
C GLN A 873 -4.16 4.07 35.01
N THR A 874 -3.21 4.04 35.95
CA THR A 874 -3.50 4.11 37.39
C THR A 874 -3.61 5.57 37.84
N ASN A 875 -4.71 5.94 38.50
CA ASN A 875 -4.96 7.30 38.98
C ASN A 875 -4.26 7.56 40.31
N ALA A 876 -3.01 8.04 40.29
CA ALA A 876 -2.40 8.80 41.41
C ALA A 876 -1.01 9.37 41.05
N GLN A 877 -0.25 8.64 40.24
CA GLN A 877 0.99 9.08 39.59
C GLN A 877 0.90 8.51 38.18
N GLU A 878 0.86 9.36 37.17
CA GLU A 878 0.50 9.06 35.77
C GLU A 878 1.53 8.16 35.03
N GLU A 879 1.92 7.04 35.62
CA GLU A 879 2.80 6.03 35.02
C GLU A 879 1.97 4.98 34.26
N LEU A 880 2.46 4.56 33.09
CA LEU A 880 1.88 3.48 32.32
C LEU A 880 2.33 2.16 32.93
N GLU A 881 1.41 1.42 33.54
CA GLU A 881 1.69 0.06 33.99
C GLU A 881 1.64 -0.88 32.78
N ILE A 882 2.73 -1.61 32.57
CA ILE A 882 2.91 -2.53 31.44
C ILE A 882 3.13 -3.92 31.99
N ASP A 883 2.21 -4.84 31.66
CA ASP A 883 2.35 -6.25 31.97
C ASP A 883 2.59 -7.05 30.68
N PRO A 884 3.83 -7.52 30.43
CA PRO A 884 4.17 -8.29 29.24
C PRO A 884 3.88 -9.78 29.43
N ASP A 885 2.94 -10.32 28.64
CA ASP A 885 2.69 -11.76 28.52
C ASP A 885 3.16 -12.25 27.15
N VAL A 886 4.11 -13.19 27.12
CA VAL A 886 4.59 -13.84 25.90
C VAL A 886 3.97 -15.22 25.78
N SER A 887 2.99 -15.34 24.88
CA SER A 887 2.27 -16.58 24.61
C SER A 887 2.43 -17.02 23.14
N PRO A 888 2.28 -18.33 22.86
CA PRO A 888 2.06 -18.83 21.50
C PRO A 888 0.88 -18.09 20.83
N SER A 889 1.05 -17.68 19.56
CA SER A 889 0.05 -16.93 18.81
C SER A 889 -1.10 -17.79 18.29
N ASP A 890 -0.99 -19.12 18.36
CA ASP A 890 -2.03 -20.07 17.94
C ASP A 890 -3.29 -19.98 18.83
N ALA A 891 -3.28 -19.13 19.87
CA ALA A 891 -4.47 -18.82 20.64
C ALA A 891 -5.55 -18.18 19.75
N PRO A 892 -6.79 -18.71 19.73
CA PRO A 892 -7.91 -18.08 19.03
C PRO A 892 -8.01 -16.60 19.43
N LEU A 893 -8.34 -15.74 18.47
CA LEU A 893 -8.69 -14.36 18.81
C LEU A 893 -9.82 -14.41 19.86
N PRO A 894 -9.76 -13.61 20.93
CA PRO A 894 -10.75 -13.71 22.00
C PRO A 894 -12.17 -13.44 21.45
N GLU A 895 -13.21 -13.92 22.13
CA GLU A 895 -14.64 -13.87 21.70
C GLU A 895 -15.10 -12.52 21.10
N TRP A 896 -14.48 -11.40 21.47
CA TRP A 896 -14.78 -10.08 20.93
C TRP A 896 -14.43 -9.94 19.43
N ALA A 897 -13.52 -10.73 18.87
CA ALA A 897 -13.28 -10.74 17.43
C ALA A 897 -14.45 -11.37 16.65
N HIS A 898 -15.22 -12.26 17.28
CA HIS A 898 -16.36 -12.96 16.67
C HIS A 898 -17.68 -12.17 16.73
N ARG A 899 -17.79 -11.19 17.64
CA ARG A 899 -19.03 -10.41 17.86
C ARG A 899 -19.13 -9.09 17.08
N ARG A 900 -18.31 -8.85 16.04
CA ARG A 900 -18.47 -7.69 15.11
C ARG A 900 -19.79 -7.68 14.32
N ARG A 901 -20.65 -8.68 14.52
CA ARG A 901 -21.94 -8.84 13.84
C ARG A 901 -23.06 -8.32 14.73
N ARG A 902 -23.58 -7.12 14.43
CA ARG A 902 -24.94 -6.59 14.70
C ARG A 902 -24.91 -5.14 15.21
N HIS A 903 -24.91 -4.17 14.32
CA HIS A 903 -25.59 -2.89 14.59
C HIS A 903 -26.70 -2.68 13.55
N PRO A 904 -27.90 -2.24 13.95
CA PRO A 904 -28.95 -1.86 13.01
C PRO A 904 -28.59 -0.50 12.39
N LEU A 905 -28.60 -0.45 11.05
CA LEU A 905 -28.35 0.76 10.27
C LEU A 905 -29.46 1.80 10.49
N PRO A 906 -29.14 3.11 10.54
CA PRO A 906 -30.13 4.16 10.29
C PRO A 906 -30.68 4.02 8.87
N SER A 907 -32.01 4.00 8.75
CA SER A 907 -32.76 3.75 7.51
C SER A 907 -32.52 4.74 6.36
N HIS A 908 -31.73 5.79 6.58
CA HIS A 908 -31.49 6.87 5.61
C HIS A 908 -30.20 6.73 4.80
N ALA A 909 -29.32 5.79 5.12
CA ALA A 909 -28.03 5.59 4.44
C ALA A 909 -27.97 4.34 3.54
N ILE A 910 -29.12 3.83 3.09
CA ILE A 910 -29.17 2.76 2.08
C ILE A 910 -29.47 3.39 0.72
N GLN A 911 -28.47 4.06 0.12
CA GLN A 911 -28.38 3.98 -1.33
C GLN A 911 -27.83 2.60 -1.62
N LYS A 912 -28.71 1.68 -2.00
CA LYS A 912 -28.31 0.41 -2.61
C LYS A 912 -27.33 0.75 -3.73
N LEU A 913 -26.05 0.42 -3.56
CA LEU A 913 -25.16 0.28 -4.72
C LEU A 913 -25.88 -0.68 -5.67
N PRO A 914 -26.22 -0.26 -6.90
CA PRO A 914 -26.96 -1.12 -7.80
C PRO A 914 -26.12 -2.38 -8.03
N GLN A 915 -26.76 -3.55 -7.92
CA GLN A 915 -26.14 -4.81 -8.35
C GLN A 915 -25.71 -4.62 -9.80
N PHE A 916 -24.40 -4.45 -10.01
CA PHE A 916 -23.85 -4.04 -11.29
C PHE A 916 -23.85 -5.22 -12.25
N TYR A 917 -24.93 -5.37 -13.01
CA TYR A 917 -24.87 -6.08 -14.27
C TYR A 917 -24.03 -5.25 -15.23
N ALA A 918 -23.08 -5.88 -15.92
CA ALA A 918 -22.29 -5.23 -16.97
C ALA A 918 -23.24 -4.67 -18.05
N THR A 919 -23.51 -3.36 -18.01
CA THR A 919 -24.33 -2.69 -19.02
C THR A 919 -23.45 -2.13 -20.13
N ARG A 920 -24.05 -1.88 -21.30
CA ARG A 920 -23.41 -1.20 -22.43
C ARG A 920 -22.73 0.10 -21.96
N PRO A 921 -21.46 0.38 -22.39
CA PRO A 921 -20.76 1.61 -22.08
C PRO A 921 -21.54 2.86 -22.42
N VAL A 922 -21.42 3.88 -21.58
CA VAL A 922 -22.08 5.18 -21.76
C VAL A 922 -21.04 6.27 -21.71
N PHE A 923 -20.79 6.91 -22.85
CA PHE A 923 -19.94 8.08 -22.93
C PHE A 923 -20.78 9.37 -22.95
N TYR A 924 -20.31 10.37 -22.21
CA TYR A 924 -20.81 11.74 -22.25
C TYR A 924 -19.90 12.56 -23.17
N TYR A 925 -20.50 13.23 -24.15
CA TYR A 925 -19.83 14.00 -25.18
C TYR A 925 -20.20 15.48 -25.05
N GLN A 926 -19.21 16.33 -24.78
CA GLN A 926 -19.39 17.78 -24.67
C GLN A 926 -18.30 18.50 -25.46
N VAL A 927 -18.67 19.52 -26.23
CA VAL A 927 -17.70 20.38 -26.94
C VAL A 927 -17.78 21.80 -26.42
N SER A 928 -16.63 22.35 -26.05
CA SER A 928 -16.49 23.71 -25.48
C SER A 928 -15.34 24.45 -26.14
N SER A 929 -15.41 25.78 -26.20
CA SER A 929 -14.26 26.62 -26.56
C SER A 929 -13.31 26.77 -25.36
N THR A 930 -12.00 26.94 -25.60
CA THR A 930 -11.03 27.27 -24.53
C THR A 930 -11.36 28.56 -23.79
N GLU A 931 -12.10 29.48 -24.39
CA GLU A 931 -12.58 30.70 -23.73
C GLU A 931 -13.69 30.45 -22.70
N THR A 932 -14.50 29.41 -22.92
CA THR A 932 -15.63 29.02 -22.06
C THR A 932 -15.61 27.52 -21.79
N PRO A 933 -14.58 27.02 -21.09
CA PRO A 933 -14.29 25.60 -21.05
C PRO A 933 -15.37 24.78 -20.33
N SER A 934 -16.18 25.34 -19.43
CA SER A 934 -17.24 24.59 -18.72
C SER A 934 -18.59 24.55 -19.45
N SER A 935 -18.75 25.26 -20.57
CA SER A 935 -20.04 25.41 -21.25
C SER A 935 -20.01 24.83 -22.68
N ASN A 936 -21.13 24.26 -23.11
CA ASN A 936 -21.34 23.88 -24.52
C ASN A 936 -21.73 25.09 -25.41
N THR A 937 -21.71 26.30 -24.84
CA THR A 937 -21.97 27.55 -25.56
C THR A 937 -20.67 28.10 -26.12
N ILE A 938 -20.61 28.29 -27.44
CA ILE A 938 -19.47 28.86 -28.14
C ILE A 938 -19.89 30.18 -28.78
N VAL A 939 -19.12 31.24 -28.53
CA VAL A 939 -19.35 32.54 -29.17
C VAL A 939 -18.80 32.50 -30.58
N ALA A 940 -19.64 32.76 -31.58
CA ALA A 940 -19.26 32.74 -32.98
C ALA A 940 -18.47 34.00 -33.34
N THR A 941 -17.15 33.99 -33.12
CA THR A 941 -16.24 35.08 -33.52
C THR A 941 -15.56 34.77 -34.85
N ASP A 942 -15.02 35.80 -35.50
CA ASP A 942 -14.25 35.70 -36.76
C ASP A 942 -12.78 35.28 -36.53
N ILE A 943 -12.43 34.95 -35.28
CA ILE A 943 -11.08 34.58 -34.86
C ILE A 943 -11.01 33.05 -34.71
N GLU A 944 -9.85 32.47 -35.00
CA GLU A 944 -9.55 31.07 -34.74
C GLU A 944 -9.66 30.74 -33.25
N GLN A 945 -10.41 29.70 -32.91
CA GLN A 945 -10.61 29.22 -31.55
C GLN A 945 -10.19 27.76 -31.43
N ASP A 946 -9.72 27.38 -30.26
CA ASP A 946 -9.42 25.99 -29.94
C ASP A 946 -10.64 25.35 -29.27
N LEU A 947 -11.09 24.21 -29.82
CA LEU A 947 -12.26 23.49 -29.32
C LEU A 947 -11.84 22.25 -28.56
N ILE A 948 -12.32 22.13 -27.32
CA ILE A 948 -12.11 20.96 -26.46
C ILE A 948 -13.28 20.01 -26.66
N PHE A 949 -13.00 18.79 -27.12
CA PHE A 949 -13.93 17.66 -27.17
C PHE A 949 -13.75 16.82 -25.92
N ARG A 950 -14.66 16.95 -24.95
CA ARG A 950 -14.69 16.15 -23.73
C ARG A 950 -15.49 14.89 -23.92
N ILE A 951 -14.86 13.76 -23.61
CA ILE A 951 -15.46 12.44 -23.77
C ILE A 951 -15.18 11.64 -22.49
N ASN A 952 -16.19 11.56 -21.63
CA ASN A 952 -16.10 10.94 -20.31
C ASN A 952 -16.93 9.68 -20.26
N LEU A 953 -16.37 8.59 -19.74
CA LEU A 953 -17.13 7.37 -19.50
C LEU A 953 -17.92 7.50 -18.19
N GLU A 954 -19.21 7.17 -18.25
CA GLU A 954 -20.05 7.07 -17.06
C GLU A 954 -19.49 5.98 -16.13
N PRO A 955 -19.22 6.30 -14.85
CA PRO A 955 -18.69 5.34 -13.89
C PRO A 955 -19.51 4.06 -13.87
N TYR A 956 -18.83 2.91 -13.75
CA TYR A 956 -19.46 1.59 -13.68
C TYR A 956 -20.19 1.12 -14.96
N THR A 957 -20.02 1.83 -16.09
CA THR A 957 -20.51 1.42 -17.43
C THR A 957 -19.34 1.00 -18.33
N ALA A 958 -18.90 -0.24 -18.24
CA ALA A 958 -17.77 -0.69 -19.07
C ALA A 958 -17.81 -2.16 -19.44
N GLY A 959 -18.25 -3.02 -18.52
CA GLY A 959 -18.22 -4.47 -18.70
C GLY A 959 -16.88 -4.97 -19.26
N ASP A 960 -16.95 -5.97 -20.14
CA ASP A 960 -15.80 -6.49 -20.89
C ASP A 960 -15.63 -5.86 -22.29
N TYR A 961 -16.26 -4.70 -22.54
CA TYR A 961 -16.22 -4.05 -23.84
C TYR A 961 -14.80 -3.54 -24.16
N LYS A 962 -14.45 -3.59 -25.45
CA LYS A 962 -13.13 -3.24 -25.98
C LYS A 962 -13.32 -2.22 -27.09
N LEU A 963 -12.95 -0.96 -26.87
CA LEU A 963 -13.10 0.12 -27.85
C LEU A 963 -12.01 0.00 -28.92
N GLN A 964 -12.41 -0.20 -30.18
CA GLN A 964 -11.53 -0.25 -31.34
C GLN A 964 -11.37 1.12 -32.00
N GLU A 965 -12.44 1.89 -32.07
CA GLU A 965 -12.44 3.18 -32.75
C GLU A 965 -13.62 4.03 -32.28
N LEU A 966 -13.44 5.35 -32.22
CA LEU A 966 -14.52 6.31 -32.02
C LEU A 966 -14.44 7.35 -33.12
N LYS A 967 -15.54 7.57 -33.85
CA LYS A 967 -15.61 8.52 -34.97
C LYS A 967 -16.54 9.66 -34.62
N ILE A 968 -16.09 10.90 -34.82
CA ILE A 968 -16.90 12.11 -34.72
C ILE A 968 -16.90 12.76 -36.10
N LYS A 969 -18.07 12.81 -36.74
CA LYS A 969 -18.24 13.46 -38.05
C LYS A 969 -18.67 14.91 -37.85
N VAL A 970 -17.92 15.82 -38.47
CA VAL A 970 -18.17 17.27 -38.46
C VAL A 970 -18.41 17.74 -39.89
N PRO A 971 -19.66 17.98 -40.30
CA PRO A 971 -19.98 18.43 -41.64
C PRO A 971 -19.57 19.89 -41.86
N PHE A 972 -19.17 20.22 -43.10
CA PHE A 972 -18.84 21.57 -43.53
C PHE A 972 -19.96 22.15 -44.39
N GLY A 973 -20.18 23.47 -44.27
CA GLY A 973 -21.18 24.16 -45.08
C GLY A 973 -21.49 25.57 -44.61
N THR A 974 -22.61 26.12 -45.07
CA THR A 974 -23.11 27.42 -44.61
C THR A 974 -24.07 27.26 -43.43
N PRO A 975 -23.96 28.07 -42.36
CA PRO A 975 -24.78 27.93 -41.14
C PRO A 975 -26.29 28.08 -41.35
N GLN A 976 -26.74 28.61 -42.50
CA GLN A 976 -28.16 28.75 -42.83
C GLN A 976 -28.81 27.47 -43.39
N GLN A 977 -28.04 26.46 -43.81
CA GLN A 977 -28.57 25.19 -44.34
C GLN A 977 -28.75 24.16 -43.22
N PHE A 978 -29.76 23.30 -43.33
CA PHE A 978 -29.97 22.16 -42.43
C PHE A 978 -29.34 20.89 -43.04
N PRO A 979 -28.59 20.07 -42.26
CA PRO A 979 -28.29 20.24 -40.83
C PRO A 979 -27.33 21.41 -40.57
N ARG A 980 -27.51 22.08 -39.43
CA ARG A 980 -26.68 23.23 -39.02
C ARG A 980 -25.25 22.77 -38.78
N VAL A 981 -24.27 23.52 -39.28
CA VAL A 981 -22.85 23.13 -39.28
C VAL A 981 -22.00 24.00 -38.35
N LEU A 982 -20.99 23.39 -37.73
CA LEU A 982 -20.09 24.05 -36.78
C LEU A 982 -19.14 25.05 -37.46
N MET A 983 -18.64 24.70 -38.65
CA MET A 983 -17.65 25.47 -39.39
C MET A 983 -17.82 25.27 -40.91
N ALA A 984 -17.37 26.23 -41.71
CA ALA A 984 -17.43 26.15 -43.16
C ALA A 984 -16.25 25.40 -43.79
N THR A 985 -15.07 25.49 -43.18
CA THR A 985 -13.84 24.78 -43.57
C THR A 985 -12.94 24.63 -42.35
N TYR A 986 -11.98 23.71 -42.37
CA TYR A 986 -10.95 23.61 -41.34
C TYR A 986 -9.56 23.82 -41.93
N LYS A 987 -8.78 24.74 -41.36
CA LYS A 987 -7.38 25.05 -41.73
C LYS A 987 -6.41 24.98 -40.54
N GLY A 988 -6.88 24.51 -39.38
CA GLY A 988 -6.09 24.46 -38.16
C GLY A 988 -4.98 23.39 -38.19
N SER A 989 -4.13 23.42 -37.15
CA SER A 989 -2.93 22.58 -37.03
C SER A 989 -3.21 21.09 -36.73
N GLY A 990 -4.45 20.73 -36.37
CA GLY A 990 -4.86 19.36 -36.09
C GLY A 990 -5.48 19.18 -34.72
N ALA A 991 -5.62 17.92 -34.32
CA ALA A 991 -6.20 17.52 -33.04
C ALA A 991 -5.15 16.82 -32.16
N GLU A 992 -5.13 17.14 -30.87
CA GLU A 992 -4.22 16.56 -29.89
C GLU A 992 -4.98 16.04 -28.66
N MET A 993 -4.66 14.83 -28.22
CA MET A 993 -5.28 14.24 -27.02
C MET A 993 -4.90 15.05 -25.77
N THR A 994 -5.89 15.47 -24.99
CA THR A 994 -5.66 16.12 -23.68
C THR A 994 -5.55 15.11 -22.56
N SER A 995 -6.21 13.97 -22.70
CA SER A 995 -6.22 12.87 -21.73
C SER A 995 -6.12 11.52 -22.44
N ASN A 996 -5.60 10.52 -21.73
CA ASN A 996 -5.48 9.15 -22.24
C ASN A 996 -4.77 9.02 -23.60
N ILE A 997 -3.46 9.34 -23.60
CA ILE A 997 -2.51 9.26 -24.73
C ILE A 997 -2.35 7.86 -25.38
N ARG A 998 -3.20 6.88 -25.00
CA ARG A 998 -3.31 5.57 -25.62
C ARG A 998 -4.04 5.62 -26.96
N PHE A 999 -4.72 6.72 -27.27
CA PHE A 999 -5.37 6.97 -28.56
C PHE A 999 -4.57 7.99 -29.38
N ASN A 1000 -4.74 7.92 -30.70
CA ASN A 1000 -4.41 8.98 -31.65
C ASN A 1000 -5.72 9.52 -32.22
N VAL A 1001 -5.80 10.84 -32.38
CA VAL A 1001 -6.88 11.47 -33.17
C VAL A 1001 -6.35 11.71 -34.58
N ILE A 1002 -6.94 11.04 -35.56
CA ILE A 1002 -6.62 11.18 -36.97
C ILE A 1002 -7.75 11.97 -37.62
N ILE A 1003 -7.43 12.98 -38.43
CA ILE A 1003 -8.40 13.79 -39.15
C ILE A 1003 -8.46 13.30 -40.59
N ASP A 1004 -9.59 12.72 -41.00
CA ASP A 1004 -9.86 12.34 -42.38
C ASP A 1004 -10.81 13.38 -43.00
N LEU A 1005 -10.42 14.00 -44.12
CA LEU A 1005 -11.26 14.98 -44.82
C LEU A 1005 -12.19 14.26 -45.81
N GLU A 1006 -13.49 14.61 -45.77
CA GLU A 1006 -14.49 14.07 -46.69
C GLU A 1006 -14.64 14.99 -47.90
N THR A 1007 -14.54 14.44 -49.10
CA THR A 1007 -14.70 15.17 -50.37
C THR A 1007 -15.78 14.51 -51.23
N THR A 1008 -16.68 15.32 -51.78
CA THR A 1008 -17.72 14.91 -52.73
C THR A 1008 -17.66 15.88 -53.91
N ASP A 1009 -17.60 15.39 -55.15
CA ASP A 1009 -17.45 16.21 -56.36
C ASP A 1009 -16.32 17.26 -56.29
N GLU A 1010 -15.14 16.83 -55.80
CA GLU A 1010 -13.93 17.68 -55.61
C GLU A 1010 -14.10 18.84 -54.62
N LYS A 1011 -15.21 18.91 -53.89
CA LYS A 1011 -15.44 19.88 -52.81
C LYS A 1011 -15.38 19.22 -51.45
N LEU A 1012 -14.77 19.91 -50.49
CA LEU A 1012 -14.67 19.45 -49.11
C LEU A 1012 -16.05 19.55 -48.43
N THR A 1013 -16.60 18.42 -48.01
CA THR A 1013 -17.96 18.31 -47.45
C THR A 1013 -17.98 18.10 -45.94
N GLY A 1014 -16.84 17.77 -45.34
CA GLY A 1014 -16.73 17.63 -43.89
C GLY A 1014 -15.37 17.05 -43.47
N MET A 1015 -15.25 16.75 -42.18
CA MET A 1015 -14.14 15.99 -41.62
C MET A 1015 -14.63 14.93 -40.64
N ILE A 1016 -13.86 13.84 -40.53
CA ILE A 1016 -14.09 12.76 -39.58
C ILE A 1016 -12.89 12.70 -38.64
N LEU A 1017 -13.15 12.94 -37.36
CA LEU A 1017 -12.17 12.80 -36.29
C LEU A 1017 -12.22 11.35 -35.81
N ARG A 1018 -11.16 10.59 -36.10
CA ARG A 1018 -11.06 9.15 -35.79
C ARG A 1018 -10.09 8.94 -34.64
N MET A 1019 -10.64 8.50 -33.52
CA MET A 1019 -9.86 8.14 -32.35
C MET A 1019 -9.49 6.66 -32.40
N VAL A 1020 -8.22 6.39 -32.66
CA VAL A 1020 -7.71 5.03 -32.88
C VAL A 1020 -6.67 4.66 -31.80
N PRO A 1021 -6.77 3.48 -31.16
CA PRO A 1021 -5.78 2.97 -30.23
C PRO A 1021 -4.35 2.91 -30.81
N ARG A 1022 -3.35 3.34 -30.03
CA ARG A 1022 -1.92 3.10 -30.28
C ARG A 1022 -1.48 1.66 -29.98
N SER A 1023 -2.37 0.86 -29.38
CA SER A 1023 -2.12 -0.52 -28.99
C SER A 1023 -1.93 -1.41 -30.21
N ARG A 1024 -0.87 -2.26 -30.21
CA ARG A 1024 -0.67 -3.30 -31.25
C ARG A 1024 -1.83 -4.29 -31.35
N ARG A 1025 -2.70 -4.37 -30.33
CA ARG A 1025 -3.89 -5.23 -30.32
C ARG A 1025 -5.08 -4.64 -31.10
N GLY A 1026 -5.03 -3.36 -31.48
CA GLY A 1026 -6.11 -2.68 -32.22
C GLY A 1026 -7.33 -2.28 -31.38
N PHE A 1027 -7.32 -2.49 -30.05
CA PHE A 1027 -8.38 -2.05 -29.14
C PHE A 1027 -7.82 -1.66 -27.77
N VAL A 1028 -8.60 -0.89 -27.00
CA VAL A 1028 -8.37 -0.59 -25.58
C VAL A 1028 -9.58 -1.07 -24.78
N PRO A 1029 -9.41 -1.80 -23.65
CA PRO A 1029 -10.52 -2.11 -22.76
C PRO A 1029 -11.23 -0.83 -22.31
N VAL A 1030 -12.57 -0.80 -22.38
CA VAL A 1030 -13.37 0.39 -22.04
C VAL A 1030 -13.19 0.79 -20.58
N THR A 1031 -12.92 -0.18 -19.68
CA THR A 1031 -12.56 0.08 -18.28
C THR A 1031 -11.33 0.98 -18.11
N SER A 1032 -10.48 1.09 -19.13
CA SER A 1032 -9.31 1.98 -19.17
C SER A 1032 -9.57 3.31 -19.90
N CYS A 1033 -10.82 3.60 -20.27
CA CYS A 1033 -11.25 4.75 -21.04
C CYS A 1033 -12.11 5.72 -20.20
N SER A 1034 -11.77 5.91 -18.91
CA SER A 1034 -12.52 6.80 -18.01
C SER A 1034 -12.69 8.22 -18.58
N GLU A 1035 -11.66 8.70 -19.29
CA GLU A 1035 -11.66 9.95 -20.05
C GLU A 1035 -10.82 9.74 -21.32
N ILE A 1036 -11.30 10.25 -22.46
CA ILE A 1036 -10.60 10.23 -23.76
C ILE A 1036 -10.74 11.58 -24.51
N SER A 1037 -10.58 12.69 -23.80
CA SER A 1037 -10.78 14.04 -24.34
C SER A 1037 -9.62 14.49 -25.25
N PHE A 1038 -9.90 15.39 -26.20
CA PHE A 1038 -8.89 15.99 -27.08
C PHE A 1038 -9.23 17.45 -27.43
N ILE A 1039 -8.23 18.21 -27.86
CA ILE A 1039 -8.38 19.58 -28.38
C ILE A 1039 -8.21 19.56 -29.89
N LEU A 1040 -9.08 20.29 -30.60
CA LEU A 1040 -8.97 20.61 -32.01
C LEU A 1040 -8.60 22.09 -32.14
N SER A 1041 -7.38 22.37 -32.59
CA SER A 1041 -6.87 23.74 -32.63
C SER A 1041 -7.19 24.46 -33.94
N GLY A 1042 -7.31 25.79 -33.90
CA GLY A 1042 -7.44 26.62 -35.10
C GLY A 1042 -8.79 26.50 -35.84
N VAL A 1043 -9.89 26.42 -35.08
CA VAL A 1043 -11.25 26.31 -35.64
C VAL A 1043 -11.86 27.70 -35.83
N VAL A 1044 -12.25 28.03 -37.07
CA VAL A 1044 -13.09 29.20 -37.34
C VAL A 1044 -14.56 28.79 -37.31
N VAL A 1045 -15.26 29.20 -36.26
CA VAL A 1045 -16.66 28.84 -36.01
C VAL A 1045 -17.59 29.60 -36.96
N SER A 1046 -18.63 28.92 -37.45
CA SER A 1046 -19.63 29.50 -38.34
C SER A 1046 -20.35 30.70 -37.70
N GLN A 1047 -20.42 31.82 -38.43
CA GLN A 1047 -21.11 33.03 -37.98
C GLN A 1047 -22.62 32.82 -37.93
N VAL A 1048 -23.24 33.17 -36.80
CA VAL A 1048 -24.69 33.04 -36.59
C VAL A 1048 -25.29 34.36 -36.13
N THR A 1049 -26.48 34.70 -36.62
CA THR A 1049 -27.20 35.93 -36.24
C THR A 1049 -28.13 35.72 -35.03
N GLN A 1050 -28.42 34.46 -34.70
CA GLN A 1050 -29.26 34.04 -33.58
C GLN A 1050 -28.69 32.77 -32.95
N LYS A 1051 -29.12 32.47 -31.72
CA LYS A 1051 -28.71 31.26 -31.00
C LYS A 1051 -29.01 30.01 -31.84
N THR A 1052 -28.00 29.21 -32.13
CA THR A 1052 -28.04 28.13 -33.11
C THR A 1052 -27.46 26.84 -32.53
N TRP A 1053 -28.25 25.76 -32.50
CA TRP A 1053 -27.81 24.44 -32.05
C TRP A 1053 -27.22 23.64 -33.21
N VAL A 1054 -26.07 23.01 -32.97
CA VAL A 1054 -25.36 22.12 -33.89
C VAL A 1054 -25.22 20.76 -33.23
N ASP A 1055 -25.74 19.72 -33.87
CA ASP A 1055 -25.63 18.33 -33.39
C ASP A 1055 -24.43 17.65 -34.05
N LEU A 1056 -23.69 16.85 -33.29
CA LEU A 1056 -22.59 16.02 -33.80
C LEU A 1056 -23.08 14.60 -34.10
N GLU A 1057 -22.56 14.02 -35.18
CA GLU A 1057 -22.74 12.62 -35.48
C GLU A 1057 -21.55 11.82 -34.93
N ILE A 1058 -21.82 10.88 -34.03
CA ILE A 1058 -20.81 10.09 -33.32
C ILE A 1058 -21.09 8.60 -33.48
N LYS A 1059 -20.02 7.82 -33.65
CA LYS A 1059 -20.07 6.35 -33.76
C LYS A 1059 -19.00 5.71 -32.87
N GLU A 1060 -19.40 4.70 -32.11
CA GLU A 1060 -18.55 3.93 -31.21
C GLU A 1060 -18.34 2.52 -31.78
N HIS A 1061 -17.11 2.10 -32.03
CA HIS A 1061 -16.80 0.78 -32.57
C HIS A 1061 -16.16 -0.11 -31.51
N TYR A 1062 -16.85 -1.20 -31.15
CA TYR A 1062 -16.39 -2.16 -30.14
C TYR A 1062 -15.96 -3.51 -30.76
N ALA A 1063 -14.86 -4.07 -30.26
CA ALA A 1063 -14.32 -5.35 -30.71
C ALA A 1063 -15.31 -6.49 -30.42
N ASN A 1064 -15.73 -7.19 -31.48
CA ASN A 1064 -16.72 -8.28 -31.47
C ASN A 1064 -18.20 -7.83 -31.40
N GLN A 1065 -18.51 -6.53 -31.29
CA GLN A 1065 -19.90 -6.03 -31.32
C GLN A 1065 -20.20 -5.07 -32.49
N GLY A 1066 -19.18 -4.55 -33.17
CA GLY A 1066 -19.33 -3.68 -34.34
C GLY A 1066 -19.60 -2.22 -33.98
N GLU A 1067 -20.09 -1.45 -34.95
CA GLU A 1067 -20.28 0.01 -34.86
C GLU A 1067 -21.67 0.38 -34.34
N TRP A 1068 -21.72 1.11 -33.22
CA TRP A 1068 -22.94 1.46 -32.50
C TRP A 1068 -23.07 3.00 -32.37
N ASN A 1069 -24.30 3.52 -32.39
CA ASN A 1069 -24.58 4.93 -32.02
C ASN A 1069 -24.48 5.09 -30.51
N PRO A 1070 -23.92 6.19 -29.96
CA PRO A 1070 -23.89 6.46 -28.52
C PRO A 1070 -25.20 6.12 -27.81
N LYS A 1071 -25.11 5.53 -26.62
CA LYS A 1071 -26.30 5.15 -25.84
C LYS A 1071 -27.10 6.40 -25.42
N ASN A 1072 -26.40 7.45 -25.01
CA ASN A 1072 -26.98 8.76 -24.72
C ASN A 1072 -26.74 9.69 -25.91
N LYS A 1073 -27.70 10.59 -26.19
CA LYS A 1073 -27.54 11.60 -27.23
C LYS A 1073 -26.39 12.56 -26.82
N PRO A 1074 -25.41 12.85 -27.70
CA PRO A 1074 -24.40 13.87 -27.46
C PRO A 1074 -25.01 15.25 -27.18
N ASP A 1075 -24.34 16.07 -26.37
CA ASP A 1075 -24.79 17.44 -26.13
C ASP A 1075 -24.68 18.27 -27.41
N SER A 1076 -25.75 19.00 -27.74
CA SER A 1076 -25.73 19.94 -28.86
C SER A 1076 -24.79 21.11 -28.55
N ILE A 1077 -23.98 21.50 -29.53
CA ILE A 1077 -23.16 22.71 -29.46
C ILE A 1077 -24.06 23.92 -29.66
N VAL A 1078 -23.93 24.92 -28.79
CA VAL A 1078 -24.75 26.13 -28.83
C VAL A 1078 -23.92 27.31 -29.35
N LEU A 1079 -24.12 27.69 -30.60
CA LEU A 1079 -23.50 28.87 -31.20
C LEU A 1079 -24.31 30.13 -30.87
N VAL A 1080 -23.64 31.17 -30.38
CA VAL A 1080 -24.27 32.46 -30.03
C VAL A 1080 -23.56 33.60 -30.77
N PRO A 1081 -24.30 34.58 -31.33
CA PRO A 1081 -23.67 35.76 -31.92
C PRO A 1081 -22.81 36.51 -30.89
N PRO A 1082 -21.71 37.14 -31.32
CA PRO A 1082 -20.94 38.01 -30.45
C PRO A 1082 -21.81 39.19 -30.00
N LEU A 1083 -21.82 39.47 -28.70
CA LEU A 1083 -22.57 40.60 -28.13
C LEU A 1083 -22.15 41.90 -28.82
N ALA A 1084 -23.10 42.58 -29.46
CA ALA A 1084 -22.88 43.89 -30.06
C ALA A 1084 -22.39 44.88 -28.98
N ALA A 1085 -21.17 45.38 -29.19
CA ALA A 1085 -20.54 46.54 -28.54
C ALA A 1085 -20.54 46.59 -27.00
N GLU A 1086 -19.50 46.00 -26.38
CA GLU A 1086 -18.78 46.64 -25.24
C GLU A 1086 -17.41 46.02 -24.90
N ARG A 1087 -17.00 44.90 -25.53
CA ARG A 1087 -15.68 44.27 -25.28
C ARG A 1087 -14.61 44.45 -26.36
N ALA A 1088 -14.88 45.19 -27.44
CA ALA A 1088 -13.90 45.43 -28.51
C ALA A 1088 -12.85 46.52 -28.18
N MET A 1089 -12.94 47.20 -27.02
CA MET A 1089 -12.01 48.29 -26.65
C MET A 1089 -10.79 47.86 -25.82
N ASN A 1090 -10.75 46.65 -25.25
CA ASN A 1090 -9.64 46.26 -24.36
C ASN A 1090 -8.60 45.31 -24.98
N LEU A 1091 -8.89 44.64 -26.09
CA LEU A 1091 -7.91 43.74 -26.74
C LEU A 1091 -7.01 44.44 -27.77
N LYS A 1092 -7.40 45.61 -28.29
CA LYS A 1092 -6.54 46.43 -29.17
C LYS A 1092 -5.49 47.28 -28.47
N ARG A 1093 -5.52 47.38 -27.12
CA ARG A 1093 -4.54 48.16 -26.34
C ARG A 1093 -3.30 47.36 -25.90
N ILE A 1094 -3.33 46.03 -26.03
CA ILE A 1094 -2.25 45.15 -25.53
C ILE A 1094 -1.21 44.84 -26.63
N PHE A 1095 -1.53 45.02 -27.91
CA PHE A 1095 -0.64 44.71 -29.04
C PHE A 1095 -0.08 45.92 -29.80
N SER A 1096 -0.25 47.16 -29.29
CA SER A 1096 0.27 48.38 -29.95
C SER A 1096 1.29 49.16 -29.12
N ALA A 1097 1.93 48.54 -28.12
CA ALA A 1097 2.91 49.20 -27.25
C ALA A 1097 4.37 48.76 -27.51
N GLU A 1098 4.65 48.11 -28.65
CA GLU A 1098 6.00 47.81 -29.13
C GLU A 1098 6.21 48.38 -30.54
N SER A 1099 6.05 49.69 -30.71
CA SER A 1099 6.71 50.48 -31.77
C SER A 1099 6.42 51.97 -31.60
N SER A 1100 7.12 52.61 -30.68
CA SER A 1100 7.45 54.05 -30.71
C SER A 1100 8.53 54.36 -29.69
#